data_AF-A0A6B0QY83-F1
#
_entry.id   AF-A0A6B0QY83-F1
#
_cell.length_a   1.000
_cell.length_b   1.000
_cell.length_c   1.000
_cell.angle_alpha   90.00
_cell.angle_beta   90.00
_cell.angle_gamma   90.00
#
_symmetry.space_group_name_H-M   'P 1'
#
loop_
_entity.id
_entity.type
_entity.pdbx_description
1 polymer ?
#
loop_
_entity_poly.entity_id
_entity_poly.type
_entity_poly.pdbx_seq_one_letter_code
_entity_poly.pdbx_strand_id
1 'polypeptide(L)'
;MKEVVYWSPEKVADWLQENAMPEYCEPLEHFTGRDLINLTQEDFTKPPLCLVTSDNGQRLLHMIETLKMEHHLEAHKNGHANGHLSIGTGSRSPNGSFSIKVKPNGMPNGYRKEMIKIPMPEPERSQYPMEWGKTFLAFLYALSCFVLTTVMISVVHERVPPKEVQPPLPDTFFDHFNRVQWAFSICEINGMILVGLWLIQWLLLKYKSIISRRFFCIVGTLYLYRCITMYVTTLPVPGMHFNCSPKLFGDWEAQLRRIMKLIAGGGLSITGSHNMCGDYLYSGHTVMLTLTYLFIKEYSPRRLWWYHWLCWLLSVVGIFCILLAHDHYTVDVVVAYYITTRLFWWYHTMANQQVLKEASQMNLLARVWWYRPFQYFEKNVQGIVPRSYHWPFPWPILSGLSLGKSQTDCNKKEHEIGFPSTQGPPATQSPPATQGSAAPQNSTPSRGPTTTQASPTPSTPEPTLFQNFSGYHIGVGRADCTGQVSDINLMGYAKTGQYARGILTRLYSRAFIMAEPDGSNRIVFVSIDIGMVSQRLRLEVLSRLQNKYGSLYRRDNVILSGTHTHSGPAGYFQYTTFVIASEGFSNRTFEYMVTGIVESIEIAHKNMKPGKIFINKGTVDGAQINRSPTSYLWNPQSERARYSSNTDKEMVLLKMVDLNGEELGLISWFAIHPVSMKNTNHLVNSDNVGYASYLFEQEKNKGYLPGEGPYVAAFASSNLGDVSPNVLGPQCTNTGESCDNANSSCPIGGPSMCVAMGPGQDMFESTQIIGRIIYDKAKELYESASQEVTGPLASAHQWVNMTDVTVWLNSTHTVKTCKPALGYSFAAGTIDGFGTVSFTQGMTEGDSFWDTLRDQVLGKPSEEIKECHKPKPVLLQTGELLNPHPWHPDIVDVQIVTLGFLAITAIPGEFTTMSGRRLRQAVREEFEAYGMLNMTVVISGLCNVYTHYITTYEEYQAQRYEAASTIYGPHTLSAYIQLYRVLAKAIATDTVANLSSGPKPPFFEELMSPLIPNIVDRAPEGTTFGDVLLPANTIYRVGEVVEVTFVGANPKNSAENRTHQTFLTVEKYEATSATWQIMHNDASWETRFYWHKGSLGLSNATIQWHIPDTAQPGTYRIKYFGHSRKQDLLKPAVLLSFESTPSVFEVTTTCCAKAAVLLPTDPSTPHRLPPVLLATCNPRNLCSHLLPSLPTEVPFLQFIQSVSGGVAGSGSLEPKHMEKMKIGGECIKDD
;
A
#
# COMPACT_ATOMS: atom_id res chain seq x y z
N MET A 1 22.10 20.94 -13.44
CA MET A 1 23.06 22.01 -13.83
C MET A 1 22.36 22.95 -14.80
N LYS A 2 22.64 24.26 -14.80
CA LYS A 2 21.94 25.17 -15.72
C LYS A 2 22.41 25.00 -17.17
N GLU A 3 21.44 24.82 -18.05
CA GLU A 3 21.56 24.97 -19.51
C GLU A 3 22.70 24.17 -20.16
N VAL A 4 22.60 22.84 -20.04
CA VAL A 4 23.44 21.83 -20.74
C VAL A 4 23.52 22.11 -22.25
N VAL A 5 22.38 22.48 -22.84
CA VAL A 5 22.17 22.91 -24.23
C VAL A 5 23.03 24.10 -24.69
N TYR A 6 23.85 24.69 -23.80
CA TYR A 6 24.71 25.85 -24.07
C TYR A 6 26.16 25.68 -23.58
N TRP A 7 26.61 24.46 -23.28
CA TRP A 7 28.02 24.21 -22.89
C TRP A 7 28.95 24.23 -24.11
N SER A 8 30.11 24.88 -23.97
CA SER A 8 31.24 24.75 -24.91
C SER A 8 31.88 23.36 -24.81
N PRO A 9 32.65 22.91 -25.83
CA PRO A 9 33.33 21.61 -25.76
C PRO A 9 34.34 21.50 -24.61
N GLU A 10 35.02 22.60 -24.27
CA GLU A 10 35.86 22.72 -23.05
C GLU A 10 35.09 22.26 -21.80
N LYS A 11 33.85 22.72 -21.66
CA LYS A 11 32.97 22.42 -20.53
C LYS A 11 32.35 21.01 -20.61
N VAL A 12 32.29 20.42 -21.79
CA VAL A 12 31.96 18.99 -21.96
C VAL A 12 33.14 18.13 -21.48
N ALA A 13 34.37 18.49 -21.84
CA ALA A 13 35.57 17.82 -21.35
C ALA A 13 35.74 17.97 -19.82
N ASP A 14 35.54 19.16 -19.26
CA ASP A 14 35.49 19.39 -17.81
C ASP A 14 34.48 18.43 -17.14
N TRP A 15 33.26 18.34 -17.67
CA TRP A 15 32.21 17.49 -17.11
C TRP A 15 32.53 15.99 -17.23
N LEU A 16 33.06 15.53 -18.37
CA LEU A 16 33.52 14.15 -18.54
C LEU A 16 34.63 13.81 -17.53
N GLN A 17 35.53 14.75 -17.25
CA GLN A 17 36.61 14.57 -16.28
C GLN A 17 36.10 14.60 -14.83
N GLU A 18 35.19 15.52 -14.47
CA GLU A 18 34.51 15.55 -13.16
C GLU A 18 33.72 14.25 -12.88
N ASN A 19 33.21 13.58 -13.91
CA ASN A 19 32.40 12.35 -13.81
C ASN A 19 33.21 11.07 -14.06
N ALA A 20 34.55 11.15 -14.03
CA ALA A 20 35.47 10.01 -14.19
C ALA A 20 35.24 9.21 -15.48
N MET A 21 35.24 9.94 -16.61
CA MET A 21 35.21 9.46 -18.00
C MET A 21 36.27 10.15 -18.90
N PRO A 22 37.54 10.33 -18.46
CA PRO A 22 38.55 11.04 -19.24
C PRO A 22 38.87 10.41 -20.61
N GLU A 23 38.62 9.11 -20.77
CA GLU A 23 38.79 8.37 -22.02
C GLU A 23 37.95 8.93 -23.18
N TYR A 24 36.85 9.61 -22.89
CA TYR A 24 35.99 10.23 -23.90
C TYR A 24 36.37 11.68 -24.24
N CYS A 25 37.28 12.32 -23.51
CA CYS A 25 37.58 13.75 -23.69
C CYS A 25 38.26 14.09 -25.04
N GLU A 26 39.14 13.22 -25.54
CA GLU A 26 39.76 13.38 -26.87
C GLU A 26 38.77 13.00 -28.01
N PRO A 27 38.08 11.83 -27.97
CA PRO A 27 37.02 11.49 -28.93
C PRO A 27 35.87 12.51 -29.06
N LEU A 28 35.57 13.24 -27.98
CA LEU A 28 34.49 14.25 -27.91
C LEU A 28 35.01 15.69 -27.78
N GLU A 29 36.29 15.97 -28.05
CA GLU A 29 36.92 17.30 -27.84
C GLU A 29 36.18 18.45 -28.55
N HIS A 30 35.41 18.15 -29.61
CA HIS A 30 34.68 19.14 -30.41
C HIS A 30 33.16 19.17 -30.13
N PHE A 31 32.63 18.30 -29.26
CA PHE A 31 31.19 18.19 -29.00
C PHE A 31 30.72 19.29 -28.05
N THR A 32 29.71 20.08 -28.45
CA THR A 32 29.02 20.98 -27.52
C THR A 32 28.09 20.19 -26.60
N GLY A 33 27.57 20.83 -25.54
CA GLY A 33 26.57 20.21 -24.67
C GLY A 33 25.24 19.86 -25.37
N ARG A 34 24.99 20.31 -26.61
CA ARG A 34 23.88 19.81 -27.45
C ARG A 34 24.22 18.49 -28.12
N ASP A 35 25.44 18.38 -28.62
CA ASP A 35 25.91 17.20 -29.35
C ASP A 35 26.08 16.04 -28.36
N LEU A 36 26.63 16.34 -27.17
CA LEU A 36 26.70 15.41 -26.03
C LEU A 36 25.33 14.83 -25.66
N ILE A 37 24.28 15.65 -25.52
CA ILE A 37 22.95 15.11 -25.20
C ILE A 37 22.27 14.43 -26.40
N ASN A 38 22.67 14.73 -27.64
CA ASN A 38 22.11 14.10 -28.82
C ASN A 38 22.79 12.78 -29.21
N LEU A 39 23.88 12.37 -28.52
CA LEU A 39 24.49 11.06 -28.69
C LEU A 39 23.47 9.93 -28.50
N THR A 40 23.54 8.97 -29.40
CA THR A 40 22.73 7.75 -29.44
C THR A 40 23.62 6.51 -29.37
N GLN A 41 23.03 5.34 -29.11
CA GLN A 41 23.76 4.08 -29.10
C GLN A 41 24.34 3.69 -30.49
N GLU A 42 23.83 4.25 -31.59
CA GLU A 42 24.39 4.02 -32.92
C GLU A 42 25.72 4.76 -33.12
N ASP A 43 25.95 5.89 -32.44
CA ASP A 43 27.17 6.70 -32.60
C ASP A 43 28.41 5.99 -32.04
N PHE A 44 28.23 5.20 -30.97
CA PHE A 44 29.28 4.34 -30.40
C PHE A 44 29.61 3.10 -31.26
N THR A 45 28.91 2.88 -32.38
CA THR A 45 29.29 1.85 -33.37
C THR A 45 30.27 2.36 -34.43
N LYS A 46 30.61 3.66 -34.40
CA LYS A 46 31.42 4.34 -35.42
C LYS A 46 32.69 4.96 -34.81
N PRO A 47 33.81 5.05 -35.54
CA PRO A 47 34.99 5.76 -35.07
C PRO A 47 34.72 7.27 -34.92
N PRO A 48 35.29 7.96 -33.90
CA PRO A 48 36.26 7.43 -32.93
C PRO A 48 35.63 6.64 -31.77
N LEU A 49 34.32 6.81 -31.49
CA LEU A 49 33.70 6.34 -30.26
C LEU A 49 33.71 4.81 -30.07
N CYS A 50 33.64 4.04 -31.16
CA CYS A 50 33.72 2.57 -31.09
C CYS A 50 35.10 2.01 -30.68
N LEU A 51 36.10 2.88 -30.46
CA LEU A 51 37.46 2.51 -30.05
C LEU A 51 37.78 2.87 -28.59
N VAL A 52 36.84 3.51 -27.87
CA VAL A 52 37.10 4.13 -26.56
C VAL A 52 36.87 3.13 -25.41
N THR A 53 35.80 2.35 -25.49
CA THR A 53 35.42 1.38 -24.44
C THR A 53 34.82 0.11 -25.04
N SER A 54 34.79 -0.97 -24.25
CA SER A 54 34.11 -2.22 -24.60
C SER A 54 32.63 -2.29 -24.20
N ASP A 55 32.06 -1.21 -23.62
CA ASP A 55 30.66 -1.14 -23.19
C ASP A 55 29.72 -0.52 -24.23
N ASN A 56 30.23 -0.20 -25.43
CA ASN A 56 29.50 0.52 -26.49
C ASN A 56 28.85 1.83 -26.00
N GLY A 57 29.50 2.54 -25.07
CA GLY A 57 29.05 3.84 -24.57
C GLY A 57 27.91 3.82 -23.55
N GLN A 58 27.43 2.65 -23.11
CA GLN A 58 26.28 2.54 -22.21
C GLN A 58 26.43 3.37 -20.93
N ARG A 59 27.61 3.36 -20.30
CA ARG A 59 27.89 4.13 -19.08
C ARG A 59 27.78 5.64 -19.32
N LEU A 60 28.31 6.13 -20.45
CA LEU A 60 28.23 7.55 -20.83
C LEU A 60 26.79 7.96 -21.21
N LEU A 61 26.09 7.14 -21.99
CA LEU A 61 24.68 7.35 -22.36
C LEU A 61 23.77 7.47 -21.13
N HIS A 62 23.98 6.65 -20.10
CA HIS A 62 23.20 6.72 -18.85
C HIS A 62 23.47 8.01 -18.05
N MET A 63 24.72 8.50 -18.03
CA MET A 63 25.05 9.79 -17.42
C MET A 63 24.48 10.96 -18.22
N ILE A 64 24.49 10.87 -19.55
CA ILE A 64 23.81 11.83 -20.45
C ILE A 64 22.29 11.83 -20.21
N GLU A 65 21.66 10.68 -19.99
CA GLU A 65 20.24 10.58 -19.68
C GLU A 65 19.89 11.21 -18.33
N THR A 66 20.71 10.98 -17.31
CA THR A 66 20.62 11.70 -16.02
C THR A 66 20.73 13.22 -16.22
N LEU A 67 21.64 13.66 -17.09
CA LEU A 67 21.87 15.07 -17.43
C LEU A 67 20.68 15.69 -18.20
N LYS A 68 20.02 14.92 -19.08
CA LYS A 68 18.74 15.27 -19.73
C LYS A 68 17.63 15.42 -18.69
N MET A 69 17.49 14.47 -17.77
CA MET A 69 16.45 14.51 -16.74
C MET A 69 16.58 15.75 -15.85
N GLU A 70 17.79 16.11 -15.39
CA GLU A 70 18.01 17.37 -14.68
C GLU A 70 17.57 18.59 -15.50
N HIS A 71 17.94 18.64 -16.79
CA HIS A 71 17.63 19.77 -17.65
C HIS A 71 16.12 19.92 -17.89
N HIS A 72 15.41 18.80 -18.13
CA HIS A 72 13.95 18.80 -18.25
C HIS A 72 13.25 19.16 -16.94
N LEU A 73 13.78 18.78 -15.78
CA LEU A 73 13.21 19.16 -14.47
C LEU A 73 13.30 20.68 -14.21
N GLU A 74 14.35 21.35 -14.68
CA GLU A 74 14.43 22.82 -14.64
C GLU A 74 13.55 23.48 -15.71
N ALA A 75 13.42 22.89 -16.90
CA ALA A 75 12.53 23.39 -17.95
C ALA A 75 11.05 23.38 -17.52
N HIS A 76 10.57 22.28 -16.91
CA HIS A 76 9.19 22.19 -16.42
C HIS A 76 8.87 23.17 -15.27
N LYS A 77 9.86 23.61 -14.49
CA LYS A 77 9.67 24.70 -13.50
C LYS A 77 9.38 26.06 -14.14
N ASN A 78 9.91 26.31 -15.34
CA ASN A 78 9.71 27.56 -16.07
C ASN A 78 8.46 27.53 -16.97
N GLY A 79 7.96 26.34 -17.32
CA GLY A 79 6.77 26.15 -18.16
C GLY A 79 5.43 26.60 -17.56
N HIS A 80 5.35 26.87 -16.25
CA HIS A 80 4.14 27.39 -15.59
C HIS A 80 3.97 28.92 -15.69
N ALA A 81 4.78 29.61 -16.50
CA ALA A 81 4.74 31.07 -16.65
C ALA A 81 4.59 31.54 -18.11
N ASN A 82 3.64 30.97 -18.87
CA ASN A 82 2.99 31.63 -20.02
C ASN A 82 1.75 30.83 -20.46
N GLY A 83 0.54 31.39 -20.30
CA GLY A 83 -0.69 30.63 -20.59
C GLY A 83 -2.03 31.39 -20.49
N HIS A 84 -2.03 32.73 -20.53
CA HIS A 84 -3.28 33.51 -20.49
C HIS A 84 -3.55 34.20 -21.83
N LEU A 85 -4.18 33.46 -22.77
CA LEU A 85 -4.60 34.00 -24.07
C LEU A 85 -6.06 34.47 -24.01
N SER A 86 -6.29 35.61 -23.34
CA SER A 86 -7.63 36.18 -23.22
C SER A 86 -8.09 36.84 -24.53
N ILE A 87 -9.11 36.27 -25.19
CA ILE A 87 -9.73 36.85 -26.39
C ILE A 87 -10.49 38.12 -26.00
N GLY A 88 -10.12 39.26 -26.58
CA GLY A 88 -10.72 40.58 -26.31
C GLY A 88 -10.92 41.41 -27.57
N THR A 89 -12.18 41.60 -27.95
CA THR A 89 -12.76 42.63 -28.85
C THR A 89 -11.79 43.59 -29.57
N GLY A 90 -11.70 43.48 -30.91
CA GLY A 90 -10.90 44.39 -31.73
C GLY A 90 -11.53 45.78 -31.95
N SER A 91 -10.70 46.81 -31.87
CA SER A 91 -10.95 48.16 -32.42
C SER A 91 -9.92 48.46 -33.53
N ARG A 92 -10.13 49.52 -34.33
CA ARG A 92 -9.72 49.54 -35.75
C ARG A 92 -8.70 50.62 -36.14
N SER A 93 -7.59 50.18 -36.78
CA SER A 93 -6.72 50.96 -37.70
C SER A 93 -5.87 52.11 -37.14
N PRO A 94 -4.90 52.68 -37.91
CA PRO A 94 -4.32 52.25 -39.21
C PRO A 94 -2.77 52.15 -39.24
N ASN A 95 -2.23 51.71 -40.39
CA ASN A 95 -0.81 51.77 -40.84
C ASN A 95 0.20 50.86 -40.10
N GLY A 96 1.26 50.34 -40.75
CA GLY A 96 1.56 50.34 -42.19
C GLY A 96 3.02 49.96 -42.53
N SER A 97 3.19 48.94 -43.37
CA SER A 97 4.46 48.42 -43.95
C SER A 97 5.41 47.63 -43.03
N PHE A 98 6.30 46.86 -43.67
CA PHE A 98 7.20 45.85 -43.09
C PHE A 98 8.51 45.91 -43.90
N SER A 99 9.70 45.95 -43.27
CA SER A 99 10.99 45.91 -44.00
C SER A 99 12.15 45.50 -43.10
N ILE A 100 13.09 44.70 -43.64
CA ILE A 100 14.22 44.08 -42.93
C ILE A 100 15.53 44.39 -43.65
N LYS A 101 16.59 44.70 -42.88
CA LYS A 101 18.02 44.49 -43.23
C LYS A 101 18.83 44.40 -41.90
N VAL A 102 19.71 43.41 -41.62
CA VAL A 102 20.89 42.88 -42.34
C VAL A 102 22.06 43.87 -42.24
N LYS A 103 23.27 43.55 -41.70
CA LYS A 103 23.90 42.27 -41.23
C LYS A 103 24.99 42.58 -40.13
N PRO A 104 25.73 41.59 -39.56
CA PRO A 104 26.53 41.75 -38.33
C PRO A 104 28.08 41.72 -38.52
N ASN A 105 28.83 41.98 -37.44
CA ASN A 105 29.85 41.09 -36.85
C ASN A 105 30.55 41.74 -35.63
N GLY A 106 31.01 40.94 -34.66
CA GLY A 106 31.76 41.47 -33.51
C GLY A 106 32.22 40.44 -32.47
N MET A 107 33.52 40.12 -32.49
CA MET A 107 34.35 39.49 -31.45
C MET A 107 35.81 39.90 -31.75
N PRO A 108 36.77 39.88 -30.79
CA PRO A 108 36.69 39.28 -29.45
C PRO A 108 37.10 40.23 -28.28
N ASN A 109 37.06 39.66 -27.07
CA ASN A 109 37.76 40.07 -25.82
C ASN A 109 37.30 41.33 -25.06
N GLY A 110 37.31 41.22 -23.72
CA GLY A 110 37.40 42.37 -22.81
C GLY A 110 36.14 42.79 -22.05
N TYR A 111 35.46 41.87 -21.34
CA TYR A 111 34.27 42.23 -20.53
C TYR A 111 34.57 43.01 -19.23
N ARG A 112 34.95 44.27 -19.40
CA ARG A 112 34.75 45.34 -18.41
C ARG A 112 33.25 45.49 -18.17
N LYS A 113 32.76 45.04 -17.01
CA LYS A 113 31.32 44.89 -16.74
C LYS A 113 30.65 46.21 -16.33
N GLU A 114 30.51 47.13 -17.29
CA GLU A 114 29.64 48.30 -17.13
C GLU A 114 28.17 47.87 -17.09
N MET A 115 27.40 48.43 -16.15
CA MET A 115 26.04 47.99 -15.84
C MET A 115 25.01 48.83 -16.58
N ILE A 116 24.59 48.36 -17.77
CA ILE A 116 23.35 48.84 -18.38
C ILE A 116 22.18 48.29 -17.57
N LYS A 117 21.42 49.16 -16.90
CA LYS A 117 20.20 48.79 -16.17
C LYS A 117 19.08 48.48 -17.15
N ILE A 118 18.74 47.20 -17.28
CA ILE A 118 17.42 46.81 -17.80
C ILE A 118 16.39 47.10 -16.70
N PRO A 119 15.33 47.88 -16.96
CA PRO A 119 14.22 48.03 -16.01
C PRO A 119 13.43 46.73 -15.97
N MET A 120 13.64 45.91 -14.94
CA MET A 120 12.75 44.78 -14.68
C MET A 120 11.35 45.33 -14.30
N PRO A 121 10.26 44.66 -14.69
CA PRO A 121 8.97 44.87 -14.04
C PRO A 121 9.15 44.63 -12.53
N GLU A 122 8.66 45.55 -11.68
CA GLU A 122 8.63 45.27 -10.25
C GLU A 122 7.65 44.11 -10.00
N PRO A 123 8.07 42.99 -9.37
CA PRO A 123 7.13 41.99 -8.93
C PRO A 123 6.22 42.62 -7.88
N GLU A 124 4.92 42.36 -7.93
CA GLU A 124 3.94 42.93 -7.01
C GLU A 124 4.41 42.77 -5.56
N ARG A 125 4.62 43.91 -4.90
CA ARG A 125 5.36 43.99 -3.65
C ARG A 125 4.48 43.55 -2.48
N SER A 126 4.22 42.25 -2.36
CA SER A 126 3.33 41.62 -1.38
C SER A 126 3.50 42.24 0.01
N GLN A 127 2.58 43.13 0.36
CA GLN A 127 2.79 44.13 1.39
C GLN A 127 2.44 43.56 2.76
N TYR A 128 3.35 42.75 3.33
CA TYR A 128 3.23 42.18 4.67
C TYR A 128 2.74 43.23 5.69
N PRO A 129 1.49 43.15 6.17
CA PRO A 129 0.90 44.24 6.96
C PRO A 129 1.50 44.27 8.37
N MET A 130 1.77 45.47 8.88
CA MET A 130 2.25 45.67 10.26
C MET A 130 1.08 45.61 11.26
N GLU A 131 0.52 44.41 11.43
CA GLU A 131 -0.65 44.12 12.27
C GLU A 131 -0.34 44.16 13.78
N TRP A 132 0.03 45.34 14.29
CA TRP A 132 0.33 45.55 15.71
C TRP A 132 -0.83 45.15 16.63
N GLY A 133 -2.10 45.31 16.20
CA GLY A 133 -3.27 44.83 16.96
C GLY A 133 -3.27 43.32 17.20
N LYS A 134 -2.95 42.50 16.19
CA LYS A 134 -2.79 41.04 16.37
C LYS A 134 -1.57 40.70 17.23
N THR A 135 -0.53 41.53 17.16
CA THR A 135 0.70 41.37 17.94
C THR A 135 0.44 41.65 19.43
N PHE A 136 -0.35 42.68 19.71
CA PHE A 136 -0.84 43.02 21.06
C PHE A 136 -1.76 41.93 21.62
N LEU A 137 -2.67 41.37 20.80
CA LEU A 137 -3.50 40.23 21.22
C LEU A 137 -2.66 38.98 21.55
N ALA A 138 -1.63 38.67 20.75
CA ALA A 138 -0.70 37.58 21.05
C ALA A 138 0.12 37.86 22.32
N PHE A 139 0.53 39.11 22.55
CA PHE A 139 1.19 39.54 23.79
C PHE A 139 0.27 39.39 25.02
N LEU A 140 -1.00 39.80 24.93
CA LEU A 140 -1.98 39.61 26.01
C LEU A 140 -2.23 38.12 26.30
N TYR A 141 -2.24 37.26 25.29
CA TYR A 141 -2.30 35.81 25.46
C TYR A 141 -1.06 35.23 26.16
N ALA A 142 0.14 35.67 25.77
CA ALA A 142 1.38 35.27 26.47
C ALA A 142 1.41 35.75 27.92
N LEU A 143 0.99 37.00 28.17
CA LEU A 143 0.93 37.61 29.49
C LEU A 143 -0.10 36.94 30.39
N SER A 144 -1.29 36.59 29.89
CA SER A 144 -2.30 35.88 30.68
C SER A 144 -1.86 34.45 31.01
N CYS A 145 -1.19 33.75 30.09
CA CYS A 145 -0.59 32.43 30.37
C CYS A 145 0.57 32.53 31.39
N PHE A 146 1.37 33.60 31.35
CA PHE A 146 2.43 33.86 32.33
C PHE A 146 1.87 34.15 33.74
N VAL A 147 0.84 35.01 33.84
CA VAL A 147 0.16 35.29 35.11
C VAL A 147 -0.51 34.02 35.65
N LEU A 148 -1.20 33.25 34.80
CA LEU A 148 -1.81 31.98 35.18
C LEU A 148 -0.77 30.95 35.66
N THR A 149 0.38 30.87 35.00
CA THR A 149 1.52 30.03 35.43
C THR A 149 1.99 30.46 36.82
N THR A 150 2.16 31.76 37.07
CA THR A 150 2.57 32.31 38.37
C THR A 150 1.54 32.01 39.48
N VAL A 151 0.24 32.08 39.19
CA VAL A 151 -0.82 31.68 40.12
C VAL A 151 -0.76 30.17 40.39
N MET A 152 -0.56 29.34 39.36
CA MET A 152 -0.44 27.88 39.53
C MET A 152 0.80 27.47 40.32
N ILE A 153 1.95 28.13 40.15
CA ILE A 153 3.14 27.92 41.01
C ILE A 153 2.76 28.15 42.48
N SER A 154 1.94 29.16 42.79
CA SER A 154 1.46 29.37 44.16
C SER A 154 0.44 28.34 44.64
N VAL A 155 -0.43 27.81 43.78
CA VAL A 155 -1.41 26.77 44.15
C VAL A 155 -0.73 25.42 44.36
N VAL A 156 0.20 25.07 43.48
CA VAL A 156 1.04 23.87 43.57
C VAL A 156 1.96 23.92 44.78
N HIS A 157 2.51 25.10 45.11
CA HIS A 157 3.30 25.28 46.32
C HIS A 157 2.53 24.94 47.60
N GLU A 158 1.23 25.26 47.71
CA GLU A 158 0.44 24.83 48.86
C GLU A 158 0.20 23.30 48.85
N ARG A 159 -0.01 22.69 47.67
CA ARG A 159 -0.27 21.24 47.51
C ARG A 159 0.93 20.31 47.79
N VAL A 160 2.16 20.73 47.44
CA VAL A 160 3.35 19.84 47.53
C VAL A 160 3.63 19.42 48.98
N PRO A 161 3.78 18.12 49.30
CA PRO A 161 4.03 17.67 50.68
C PRO A 161 5.39 18.15 51.21
N PRO A 162 5.60 18.16 52.54
CA PRO A 162 6.91 18.45 53.13
C PRO A 162 7.96 17.43 52.66
N LYS A 163 9.18 17.90 52.38
CA LYS A 163 10.31 17.06 51.94
C LYS A 163 10.75 16.03 53.01
N GLU A 164 10.36 16.28 54.25
CA GLU A 164 10.53 15.43 55.42
C GLU A 164 9.56 14.22 55.41
N VAL A 165 8.47 14.30 54.64
CA VAL A 165 7.45 13.24 54.48
C VAL A 165 7.63 12.48 53.17
N GLN A 166 8.06 13.17 52.10
CA GLN A 166 8.34 12.56 50.80
C GLN A 166 9.70 13.03 50.28
N PRO A 167 10.73 12.16 50.24
CA PRO A 167 12.07 12.51 49.76
C PRO A 167 12.10 12.73 48.24
N PRO A 168 13.20 13.27 47.70
CA PRO A 168 13.41 13.41 46.26
C PRO A 168 13.28 12.06 45.52
N LEU A 169 12.86 12.11 44.26
CA LEU A 169 12.89 10.93 43.37
C LEU A 169 14.34 10.63 42.92
N PRO A 170 14.67 9.36 42.63
CA PRO A 170 15.96 9.02 42.04
C PRO A 170 16.09 9.62 40.64
N ASP A 171 17.22 10.26 40.36
CA ASP A 171 17.53 10.88 39.07
C ASP A 171 18.99 10.58 38.70
N THR A 172 19.18 9.92 37.57
CA THR A 172 20.49 9.42 37.13
C THR A 172 21.53 10.53 36.98
N PHE A 173 21.14 11.79 36.73
CA PHE A 173 22.11 12.89 36.72
C PHE A 173 22.61 13.23 38.12
N PHE A 174 21.72 13.22 39.12
CA PHE A 174 22.07 13.49 40.52
C PHE A 174 22.93 12.37 41.13
N ASP A 175 22.78 11.14 40.64
CA ASP A 175 23.63 10.00 41.03
C ASP A 175 25.09 10.14 40.53
N HIS A 176 25.30 10.84 39.40
CA HIS A 176 26.60 10.99 38.74
C HIS A 176 27.32 12.32 39.02
N PHE A 177 26.57 13.39 39.32
CA PHE A 177 27.13 14.73 39.54
C PHE A 177 26.79 15.26 40.93
N ASN A 178 27.77 15.89 41.58
CA ASN A 178 27.57 16.55 42.88
C ASN A 178 27.05 17.99 42.68
N ARG A 179 26.14 18.41 43.55
CA ARG A 179 25.46 19.71 43.48
C ARG A 179 26.42 20.90 43.54
N VAL A 180 26.30 21.80 42.56
CA VAL A 180 27.05 23.06 42.45
C VAL A 180 26.13 24.26 42.74
N GLN A 181 26.26 24.84 43.94
CA GLN A 181 25.31 25.85 44.45
C GLN A 181 25.21 27.13 43.61
N TRP A 182 26.27 27.53 42.90
CA TRP A 182 26.27 28.74 42.05
C TRP A 182 25.77 28.49 40.63
N ALA A 183 25.53 27.23 40.22
CA ALA A 183 25.20 26.90 38.84
C ALA A 183 23.86 27.53 38.38
N PHE A 184 22.84 27.56 39.25
CA PHE A 184 21.53 28.13 38.90
C PHE A 184 21.63 29.61 38.52
N SER A 185 22.46 30.39 39.23
CA SER A 185 22.71 31.80 38.92
C SER A 185 23.37 31.99 37.54
N ILE A 186 24.25 31.06 37.12
CA ILE A 186 24.85 31.07 35.78
C ILE A 186 23.81 30.73 34.70
N CYS A 187 22.86 29.83 34.99
CA CYS A 187 21.70 29.61 34.11
C CYS A 187 20.88 30.89 33.92
N GLU A 188 20.51 31.59 34.99
CA GLU A 188 19.74 32.83 34.89
C GLU A 188 20.50 33.94 34.16
N ILE A 189 21.81 34.10 34.41
CA ILE A 189 22.67 35.05 33.71
C ILE A 189 22.74 34.73 32.20
N ASN A 190 22.96 33.46 31.83
CA ASN A 190 22.95 33.03 30.43
C ASN A 190 21.57 33.26 29.77
N GLY A 191 20.49 33.03 30.50
CA GLY A 191 19.12 33.32 30.06
C GLY A 191 18.88 34.80 29.79
N MET A 192 19.27 35.67 30.72
CA MET A 192 19.16 37.13 30.57
C MET A 192 20.02 37.65 29.39
N ILE A 193 21.24 37.14 29.22
CA ILE A 193 22.10 37.47 28.07
C ILE A 193 21.43 37.05 26.76
N LEU A 194 20.94 35.80 26.68
CA LEU A 194 20.32 35.26 25.47
C LEU A 194 19.03 36.01 25.09
N VAL A 195 18.20 36.37 26.07
CA VAL A 195 17.00 37.22 25.86
C VAL A 195 17.39 38.64 25.45
N GLY A 196 18.44 39.22 26.02
CA GLY A 196 18.98 40.52 25.61
C GLY A 196 19.47 40.52 24.15
N LEU A 197 20.22 39.50 23.75
CA LEU A 197 20.67 39.31 22.37
C LEU A 197 19.49 39.13 21.39
N TRP A 198 18.44 38.40 21.79
CA TRP A 198 17.21 38.27 21.02
C TRP A 198 16.47 39.60 20.86
N LEU A 199 16.33 40.39 21.93
CA LEU A 199 15.71 41.72 21.87
C LEU A 199 16.49 42.68 20.97
N ILE A 200 17.82 42.67 21.02
CA ILE A 200 18.68 43.43 20.11
C ILE A 200 18.48 42.98 18.66
N GLN A 201 18.52 41.67 18.38
CA GLN A 201 18.23 41.15 17.04
C GLN A 201 16.85 41.57 16.53
N TRP A 202 15.83 41.47 17.39
CA TRP A 202 14.45 41.87 17.08
C TRP A 202 14.31 43.37 16.78
N LEU A 203 15.00 44.24 17.52
CA LEU A 203 15.04 45.68 17.24
C LEU A 203 15.70 46.02 15.88
N LEU A 204 16.51 45.13 15.32
CA LEU A 204 17.13 45.30 14.00
C LEU A 204 16.35 44.65 12.84
N LEU A 205 15.35 43.79 13.12
CA LEU A 205 14.54 43.12 12.10
C LEU A 205 13.53 44.08 11.46
N LYS A 206 13.26 43.91 10.15
CA LYS A 206 12.27 44.74 9.42
C LYS A 206 10.82 44.38 9.77
N TYR A 207 10.51 43.08 9.87
CA TYR A 207 9.14 42.56 10.04
C TYR A 207 8.77 42.32 11.52
N LYS A 208 9.12 43.27 12.40
CA LYS A 208 9.05 43.14 13.87
C LYS A 208 7.74 42.59 14.40
N SER A 209 6.61 43.15 13.96
CA SER A 209 5.26 42.79 14.42
C SER A 209 4.93 41.31 14.18
N ILE A 210 5.19 40.79 12.98
CA ILE A 210 4.94 39.36 12.65
C ILE A 210 5.82 38.47 13.53
N ILE A 211 7.11 38.80 13.67
CA ILE A 211 8.07 37.97 14.40
C ILE A 211 7.77 37.97 15.92
N SER A 212 7.38 39.12 16.49
CA SER A 212 6.84 39.22 17.87
C SER A 212 5.60 38.36 18.05
N ARG A 213 4.64 38.42 17.12
CA ARG A 213 3.38 37.67 17.19
C ARG A 213 3.63 36.16 17.19
N ARG A 214 4.56 35.68 16.34
CA ARG A 214 5.01 34.27 16.34
C ARG A 214 5.65 33.89 17.68
N PHE A 215 6.54 34.74 18.21
CA PHE A 215 7.20 34.52 19.51
C PHE A 215 6.20 34.43 20.66
N PHE A 216 5.34 35.43 20.83
CA PHE A 216 4.34 35.45 21.91
C PHE A 216 3.32 34.31 21.81
N CYS A 217 2.89 33.94 20.60
CA CYS A 217 1.99 32.79 20.42
C CYS A 217 2.62 31.48 20.88
N ILE A 218 3.89 31.21 20.53
CA ILE A 218 4.59 29.99 20.94
C ILE A 218 4.88 30.02 22.46
N VAL A 219 5.36 31.15 23.01
CA VAL A 219 5.59 31.32 24.46
C VAL A 219 4.31 31.06 25.25
N GLY A 220 3.19 31.69 24.89
CA GLY A 220 1.91 31.52 25.59
C GLY A 220 1.43 30.06 25.58
N THR A 221 1.58 29.37 24.45
CA THR A 221 1.21 27.94 24.35
C THR A 221 2.10 27.03 25.21
N LEU A 222 3.42 27.28 25.29
CA LEU A 222 4.31 26.50 26.16
C LEU A 222 4.04 26.75 27.65
N TYR A 223 3.80 27.99 28.05
CA TYR A 223 3.43 28.33 29.43
C TYR A 223 2.04 27.79 29.80
N LEU A 224 1.08 27.74 28.88
CA LEU A 224 -0.20 27.06 29.10
C LEU A 224 -0.03 25.56 29.30
N TYR A 225 0.84 24.89 28.54
CA TYR A 225 1.14 23.48 28.78
C TYR A 225 1.81 23.26 30.15
N ARG A 226 2.79 24.09 30.53
CA ARG A 226 3.42 24.06 31.86
C ARG A 226 2.39 24.25 32.99
N CYS A 227 1.46 25.20 32.83
CA CYS A 227 0.34 25.42 33.74
C CYS A 227 -0.51 24.15 33.94
N ILE A 228 -0.81 23.42 32.87
CA ILE A 228 -1.59 22.17 32.93
C ILE A 228 -0.77 21.06 33.60
N THR A 229 0.49 20.84 33.21
CA THR A 229 1.32 19.75 33.78
C THR A 229 1.56 19.94 35.27
N MET A 230 1.89 21.16 35.72
CA MET A 230 2.06 21.47 37.15
C MET A 230 0.77 21.23 37.96
N TYR A 231 -0.40 21.55 37.39
CA TYR A 231 -1.67 21.37 38.10
C TYR A 231 -2.08 19.90 38.22
N VAL A 232 -1.81 19.10 37.17
CA VAL A 232 -2.17 17.68 37.07
C VAL A 232 -1.20 16.79 37.85
N THR A 233 0.08 17.16 37.96
CA THR A 233 1.08 16.36 38.67
C THR A 233 2.11 17.24 39.38
N THR A 234 2.16 17.09 40.70
CA THR A 234 3.08 17.81 41.59
C THR A 234 4.14 16.84 42.12
N LEU A 235 5.38 16.94 41.62
CA LEU A 235 6.47 16.06 42.06
C LEU A 235 7.14 16.57 43.35
N PRO A 236 7.72 15.66 44.18
CA PRO A 236 8.45 16.06 45.38
C PRO A 236 9.72 16.85 45.03
N VAL A 237 10.21 17.61 45.98
CA VAL A 237 11.31 18.58 45.79
C VAL A 237 12.61 17.83 45.40
N PRO A 238 13.34 18.24 44.33
CA PRO A 238 14.48 17.49 43.79
C PRO A 238 15.73 17.45 44.69
N GLY A 239 15.76 18.19 45.80
CA GLY A 239 16.83 18.08 46.78
C GLY A 239 16.48 18.64 48.15
N MET A 240 17.08 18.06 49.19
CA MET A 240 16.81 18.44 50.59
C MET A 240 17.29 19.86 50.95
N HIS A 241 18.14 20.46 50.11
CA HIS A 241 18.70 21.80 50.26
C HIS A 241 17.71 22.95 50.07
N PHE A 242 16.51 22.68 49.53
CA PHE A 242 15.51 23.71 49.26
C PHE A 242 14.92 24.32 50.53
N ASN A 243 14.93 25.66 50.59
CA ASN A 243 14.28 26.46 51.63
C ASN A 243 12.94 26.99 51.11
N CYS A 244 11.93 26.13 51.12
CA CYS A 244 10.57 26.47 50.70
C CYS A 244 9.91 27.48 51.65
N SER A 245 9.10 28.38 51.11
CA SER A 245 8.27 29.31 51.91
C SER A 245 7.30 28.55 52.83
N PRO A 246 6.91 29.14 53.98
CA PRO A 246 5.86 28.57 54.81
C PRO A 246 4.51 28.57 54.06
N LYS A 247 3.70 27.54 54.28
CA LYS A 247 2.34 27.42 53.74
C LYS A 247 1.45 28.57 54.23
N LEU A 248 0.46 28.98 53.43
CA LEU A 248 -0.51 30.02 53.76
C LEU A 248 -1.89 29.51 54.18
N PHE A 249 -2.19 28.23 53.95
CA PHE A 249 -3.40 27.55 54.48
C PHE A 249 -4.75 28.26 54.20
N GLY A 250 -4.83 29.09 53.16
CA GLY A 250 -6.05 29.82 52.76
C GLY A 250 -6.03 31.34 52.93
N ASP A 251 -4.95 31.95 53.43
CA ASP A 251 -4.78 33.42 53.40
C ASP A 251 -4.61 33.92 51.95
N TRP A 252 -5.73 34.27 51.32
CA TRP A 252 -5.81 34.78 49.95
C TRP A 252 -5.07 36.11 49.77
N GLU A 253 -4.99 36.95 50.81
CA GLU A 253 -4.40 38.29 50.71
C GLU A 253 -2.87 38.22 50.77
N ALA A 254 -2.31 37.38 51.66
CA ALA A 254 -0.90 37.02 51.61
C ALA A 254 -0.54 36.23 50.34
N GLN A 255 -1.45 35.39 49.82
CA GLN A 255 -1.20 34.64 48.58
C GLN A 255 -1.12 35.59 47.37
N LEU A 256 -2.02 36.56 47.25
CA LEU A 256 -1.93 37.60 46.23
C LEU A 256 -0.65 38.44 46.38
N ARG A 257 -0.24 38.79 47.60
CA ARG A 257 1.06 39.47 47.84
C ARG A 257 2.26 38.65 47.33
N ARG A 258 2.27 37.31 47.52
CA ARG A 258 3.31 36.43 46.96
C ARG A 258 3.27 36.37 45.43
N ILE A 259 2.08 36.21 44.84
CA ILE A 259 1.85 36.17 43.39
C ILE A 259 2.37 37.47 42.75
N MET A 260 2.02 38.63 43.29
CA MET A 260 2.48 39.94 42.80
C MET A 260 4.00 40.10 42.94
N LYS A 261 4.62 39.61 44.02
CA LYS A 261 6.09 39.62 44.17
C LYS A 261 6.79 38.74 43.12
N LEU A 262 6.23 37.57 42.80
CA LEU A 262 6.80 36.66 41.79
C LEU A 262 6.69 37.26 40.37
N ILE A 263 5.55 37.89 40.05
CA ILE A 263 5.36 38.64 38.79
C ILE A 263 6.36 39.79 38.68
N ALA A 264 6.53 40.58 39.74
CA ALA A 264 7.47 41.71 39.75
C ALA A 264 8.94 41.28 39.62
N GLY A 265 9.30 40.10 40.14
CA GLY A 265 10.62 39.49 39.94
C GLY A 265 10.80 38.74 38.61
N GLY A 266 9.81 38.76 37.71
CA GLY A 266 9.87 38.08 36.41
C GLY A 266 9.98 36.55 36.48
N GLY A 267 9.79 35.95 37.67
CA GLY A 267 10.03 34.52 37.90
C GLY A 267 11.49 34.12 38.10
N LEU A 268 12.43 35.07 38.28
CA LEU A 268 13.84 34.76 38.54
C LEU A 268 14.14 34.63 40.04
N SER A 269 15.16 33.84 40.39
CA SER A 269 15.67 33.67 41.76
C SER A 269 16.63 34.79 42.16
N ILE A 270 17.42 35.33 41.23
CA ILE A 270 18.38 36.43 41.48
C ILE A 270 17.73 37.71 42.04
N THR A 271 16.41 37.88 41.86
CA THR A 271 15.62 38.99 42.42
C THR A 271 15.10 38.73 43.84
N GLY A 272 15.48 37.63 44.50
CA GLY A 272 15.06 37.32 45.88
C GLY A 272 13.56 37.02 46.03
N SER A 273 12.92 36.55 44.95
CA SER A 273 11.48 36.26 44.88
C SER A 273 11.11 34.79 44.93
N HIS A 274 12.02 33.87 44.58
CA HIS A 274 11.67 32.53 44.12
C HIS A 274 11.73 31.41 45.19
N ASN A 275 11.20 31.66 46.38
CA ASN A 275 11.15 30.67 47.47
C ASN A 275 9.90 29.76 47.41
N MET A 276 9.34 29.51 46.21
CA MET A 276 8.10 28.74 46.00
C MET A 276 8.46 27.40 45.35
N CYS A 277 8.29 26.31 46.08
CA CYS A 277 8.62 24.94 45.64
C CYS A 277 7.45 24.24 44.96
N GLY A 278 7.70 23.44 43.91
CA GLY A 278 6.74 22.49 43.34
C GLY A 278 6.67 22.36 41.82
N ASP A 279 7.40 23.21 41.09
CA ASP A 279 7.44 23.26 39.62
C ASP A 279 8.57 22.38 39.08
N TYR A 280 8.43 21.07 39.25
CA TYR A 280 9.45 20.06 38.95
C TYR A 280 8.92 18.99 38.00
N LEU A 281 8.47 19.41 36.81
CA LEU A 281 8.03 18.51 35.72
C LEU A 281 8.17 19.12 34.32
N TYR A 282 8.21 20.46 34.22
CA TYR A 282 8.33 21.17 32.94
C TYR A 282 9.12 22.47 33.15
N SER A 283 10.44 22.41 33.03
CA SER A 283 11.34 23.52 33.36
C SER A 283 11.17 24.73 32.43
N GLY A 284 10.63 25.84 32.96
CA GLY A 284 10.48 27.10 32.21
C GLY A 284 11.79 27.78 31.84
N HIS A 285 12.86 27.59 32.63
CA HIS A 285 14.19 28.07 32.28
C HIS A 285 14.70 27.36 31.02
N THR A 286 14.49 26.04 30.93
CA THR A 286 14.80 25.25 29.74
C THR A 286 13.98 25.68 28.52
N VAL A 287 12.68 25.98 28.70
CA VAL A 287 11.82 26.57 27.65
C VAL A 287 12.44 27.86 27.11
N MET A 288 12.74 28.82 27.99
CA MET A 288 13.19 30.15 27.57
C MET A 288 14.58 30.13 26.94
N LEU A 289 15.53 29.35 27.46
CA LEU A 289 16.85 29.15 26.85
C LEU A 289 16.70 28.54 25.43
N THR A 290 16.02 27.40 25.33
CA THR A 290 15.85 26.66 24.07
C THR A 290 15.12 27.50 23.02
N LEU A 291 13.98 28.09 23.38
CA LEU A 291 13.14 28.84 22.44
C LEU A 291 13.83 30.10 21.92
N THR A 292 14.54 30.81 22.80
CA THR A 292 15.21 32.07 22.45
C THR A 292 16.38 31.82 21.51
N TYR A 293 17.17 30.74 21.73
CA TYR A 293 18.18 30.28 20.76
C TYR A 293 17.56 29.92 19.40
N LEU A 294 16.46 29.17 19.37
CA LEU A 294 15.78 28.79 18.13
C LEU A 294 15.29 30.02 17.33
N PHE A 295 14.70 31.02 18.00
CA PHE A 295 14.28 32.27 17.38
C PHE A 295 15.46 33.13 16.89
N ILE A 296 16.56 33.22 17.67
CA ILE A 296 17.80 33.87 17.23
C ILE A 296 18.30 33.24 15.92
N LYS A 297 18.44 31.90 15.89
CA LYS A 297 18.98 31.14 14.76
C LYS A 297 18.08 31.19 13.52
N GLU A 298 16.76 31.13 13.68
CA GLU A 298 15.84 31.16 12.55
C GLU A 298 15.68 32.55 11.93
N TYR A 299 15.70 33.63 12.70
CA TYR A 299 15.48 34.96 12.12
C TYR A 299 16.76 35.71 11.71
N SER A 300 17.95 35.09 11.80
CA SER A 300 19.23 35.74 11.43
C SER A 300 19.97 35.09 10.24
N PRO A 301 20.93 35.81 9.59
CA PRO A 301 21.59 35.33 8.38
C PRO A 301 22.58 34.20 8.67
N ARG A 302 22.62 33.17 7.80
CA ARG A 302 23.57 32.04 7.91
C ARG A 302 25.06 32.46 7.90
N ARG A 303 25.39 33.68 7.44
CA ARG A 303 26.75 34.25 7.51
C ARG A 303 27.22 34.54 8.95
N LEU A 304 26.31 34.73 9.91
CA LEU A 304 26.62 34.97 11.33
C LEU A 304 26.77 33.66 12.12
N TRP A 305 27.45 32.67 11.54
CA TRP A 305 27.59 31.33 12.13
C TRP A 305 28.24 31.35 13.52
N TRP A 306 29.25 32.20 13.73
CA TRP A 306 29.92 32.37 15.04
C TRP A 306 28.96 32.85 16.14
N TYR A 307 28.01 33.73 15.81
CA TYR A 307 26.98 34.21 16.71
C TYR A 307 25.93 33.12 17.00
N HIS A 308 25.63 32.26 16.03
CA HIS A 308 24.79 31.07 16.26
C HIS A 308 25.44 30.06 17.21
N TRP A 309 26.75 29.84 17.08
CA TRP A 309 27.51 28.98 17.99
C TRP A 309 27.61 29.56 19.41
N LEU A 310 27.84 30.88 19.55
CA LEU A 310 27.84 31.55 20.86
C LEU A 310 26.49 31.42 21.57
N CYS A 311 25.39 31.72 20.86
CA CYS A 311 24.03 31.61 21.41
C CYS A 311 23.61 30.16 21.70
N TRP A 312 24.10 29.19 20.91
CA TRP A 312 23.91 27.77 21.19
C TRP A 312 24.65 27.35 22.47
N LEU A 313 25.93 27.74 22.60
CA LEU A 313 26.75 27.41 23.76
C LEU A 313 26.18 28.01 25.05
N LEU A 314 25.72 29.27 25.03
CA LEU A 314 25.03 29.90 26.16
C LEU A 314 23.76 29.12 26.55
N SER A 315 22.97 28.65 25.58
CA SER A 315 21.78 27.83 25.83
C SER A 315 22.13 26.46 26.43
N VAL A 316 23.15 25.77 25.91
CA VAL A 316 23.57 24.44 26.39
C VAL A 316 24.20 24.51 27.78
N VAL A 317 25.10 25.47 28.01
CA VAL A 317 25.69 25.69 29.34
C VAL A 317 24.62 26.11 30.34
N GLY A 318 23.67 26.97 29.96
CA GLY A 318 22.52 27.30 30.81
C GLY A 318 21.72 26.07 31.22
N ILE A 319 21.37 25.20 30.27
CA ILE A 319 20.61 23.97 30.53
C ILE A 319 21.40 22.97 31.40
N PHE A 320 22.71 22.80 31.16
CA PHE A 320 23.56 21.94 31.99
C PHE A 320 23.70 22.48 33.43
N CYS A 321 23.77 23.81 33.59
CA CYS A 321 23.79 24.48 34.88
C CYS A 321 22.48 24.37 35.67
N ILE A 322 21.33 24.13 35.02
CA ILE A 322 20.07 23.79 35.72
C ILE A 322 20.22 22.46 36.46
N LEU A 323 20.74 21.43 35.78
CA LEU A 323 20.91 20.09 36.34
C LEU A 323 22.00 20.05 37.42
N LEU A 324 23.15 20.71 37.19
CA LEU A 324 24.20 20.84 38.21
C LEU A 324 23.76 21.59 39.48
N ALA A 325 22.69 22.40 39.42
CA ALA A 325 22.12 23.03 40.61
C ALA A 325 21.27 22.06 41.46
N HIS A 326 20.86 20.91 40.90
CA HIS A 326 19.88 19.97 41.49
C HIS A 326 18.54 20.66 41.83
N ASP A 327 18.19 21.69 41.08
CA ASP A 327 17.01 22.54 41.31
C ASP A 327 15.83 22.21 40.36
N HIS A 328 16.04 21.30 39.40
CA HIS A 328 15.06 20.65 38.52
C HIS A 328 15.54 19.21 38.24
N TYR A 329 14.62 18.26 38.07
CA TYR A 329 14.99 16.91 37.61
C TYR A 329 15.39 16.89 36.13
N THR A 330 16.11 15.86 35.71
CA THR A 330 16.50 15.62 34.31
C THR A 330 15.28 15.47 33.40
N VAL A 331 14.19 14.87 33.90
CA VAL A 331 12.93 14.76 33.15
C VAL A 331 12.33 16.13 32.83
N ASP A 332 12.37 17.10 33.76
CA ASP A 332 11.85 18.46 33.59
C ASP A 332 12.49 19.17 32.39
N VAL A 333 13.78 18.89 32.18
CA VAL A 333 14.62 19.47 31.14
C VAL A 333 14.39 18.76 29.80
N VAL A 334 14.38 17.42 29.79
CA VAL A 334 14.14 16.63 28.57
C VAL A 334 12.73 16.89 28.01
N VAL A 335 11.70 16.90 28.87
CA VAL A 335 10.31 17.21 28.48
C VAL A 335 10.19 18.64 27.96
N ALA A 336 10.79 19.62 28.65
CA ALA A 336 10.76 21.01 28.23
C ALA A 336 11.45 21.23 26.87
N TYR A 337 12.62 20.63 26.66
CA TYR A 337 13.35 20.68 25.39
C TYR A 337 12.55 20.04 24.24
N TYR A 338 11.98 18.85 24.47
CA TYR A 338 11.21 18.13 23.47
C TYR A 338 9.96 18.90 23.03
N ILE A 339 9.13 19.37 23.97
CA ILE A 339 7.89 20.09 23.63
C ILE A 339 8.22 21.44 22.97
N THR A 340 9.23 22.17 23.47
CA THR A 340 9.65 23.46 22.90
C THR A 340 10.13 23.30 21.45
N THR A 341 11.00 22.33 21.17
CA THR A 341 11.51 22.10 19.81
C THR A 341 10.41 21.63 18.86
N ARG A 342 9.56 20.66 19.26
CA ARG A 342 8.47 20.16 18.41
C ARG A 342 7.45 21.25 18.08
N LEU A 343 7.02 22.04 19.07
CA LEU A 343 6.08 23.15 18.84
C LEU A 343 6.70 24.22 17.93
N PHE A 344 7.96 24.60 18.16
CA PHE A 344 8.66 25.59 17.33
C PHE A 344 8.71 25.16 15.86
N TRP A 345 9.09 23.91 15.57
CA TRP A 345 9.18 23.41 14.21
C TRP A 345 7.80 23.26 13.55
N TRP A 346 6.81 22.65 14.22
CA TRP A 346 5.45 22.55 13.66
C TRP A 346 4.85 23.93 13.34
N TYR A 347 4.99 24.89 14.27
CA TYR A 347 4.51 26.25 14.06
C TYR A 347 5.19 26.89 12.84
N HIS A 348 6.53 26.86 12.75
CA HIS A 348 7.25 27.49 11.65
C HIS A 348 7.05 26.79 10.29
N THR A 349 6.92 25.46 10.26
CA THR A 349 6.58 24.71 9.05
C THR A 349 5.22 25.14 8.50
N MET A 350 4.18 25.22 9.35
CA MET A 350 2.87 25.72 8.94
C MET A 350 2.91 27.22 8.59
N ALA A 351 3.65 28.03 9.34
CA ALA A 351 3.73 29.48 9.13
C ALA A 351 4.46 29.86 7.83
N ASN A 352 5.28 28.96 7.29
CA ASN A 352 6.06 29.16 6.07
C ASN A 352 5.41 28.51 4.82
N GLN A 353 4.73 27.36 4.96
CA GLN A 353 4.08 26.67 3.84
C GLN A 353 2.60 27.05 3.72
N GLN A 354 2.20 27.68 2.61
CA GLN A 354 0.86 28.28 2.49
C GLN A 354 -0.28 27.26 2.60
N VAL A 355 -0.13 26.09 1.98
CA VAL A 355 -1.09 24.96 2.03
C VAL A 355 -1.39 24.49 3.46
N LEU A 356 -0.45 24.69 4.40
CA LEU A 356 -0.60 24.27 5.80
C LEU A 356 -1.24 25.34 6.71
N LYS A 357 -1.63 26.51 6.16
CA LYS A 357 -2.45 27.53 6.83
C LYS A 357 -3.94 27.35 6.57
N GLU A 358 -4.29 26.47 5.63
CA GLU A 358 -5.65 26.15 5.25
C GLU A 358 -6.11 24.85 5.91
N ALA A 359 -7.38 24.82 6.33
CA ALA A 359 -7.96 23.70 7.07
C ALA A 359 -8.43 22.60 6.10
N SER A 360 -7.47 21.91 5.46
CA SER A 360 -7.73 20.80 4.54
C SER A 360 -7.69 19.44 5.25
N GLN A 361 -8.33 18.42 4.67
CA GLN A 361 -8.31 17.05 5.24
C GLN A 361 -6.91 16.40 5.20
N MET A 362 -6.02 16.85 4.31
CA MET A 362 -4.63 16.40 4.22
C MET A 362 -3.73 17.08 5.27
N ASN A 363 -4.10 18.26 5.76
CA ASN A 363 -3.36 18.97 6.79
C ASN A 363 -3.68 18.38 8.18
N LEU A 364 -3.02 17.28 8.55
CA LEU A 364 -3.21 16.65 9.87
C LEU A 364 -2.86 17.60 11.04
N LEU A 365 -1.95 18.56 10.82
CA LEU A 365 -1.62 19.59 11.82
C LEU A 365 -2.78 20.57 12.06
N ALA A 366 -3.76 20.67 11.15
CA ALA A 366 -4.98 21.46 11.37
C ALA A 366 -5.88 20.92 12.51
N ARG A 367 -5.58 19.73 13.04
CA ARG A 367 -6.30 19.10 14.16
C ARG A 367 -5.82 19.52 15.55
N VAL A 368 -4.68 20.22 15.67
CA VAL A 368 -4.19 20.69 16.99
C VAL A 368 -5.06 21.85 17.50
N TRP A 369 -5.37 21.88 18.80
CA TRP A 369 -6.30 22.87 19.36
C TRP A 369 -5.88 24.34 19.12
N TRP A 370 -4.58 24.61 19.13
CA TRP A 370 -4.00 25.94 18.89
C TRP A 370 -3.97 26.34 17.41
N TYR A 371 -4.42 25.47 16.49
CA TYR A 371 -4.47 25.77 15.06
C TYR A 371 -5.39 26.94 14.71
N ARG A 372 -6.51 27.12 15.43
CA ARG A 372 -7.44 28.24 15.16
C ARG A 372 -6.83 29.60 15.56
N PRO A 373 -6.22 29.77 16.75
CA PRO A 373 -5.37 30.92 17.05
C PRO A 373 -4.24 31.14 16.03
N PHE A 374 -3.50 30.08 15.67
CA PHE A 374 -2.43 30.14 14.68
C PHE A 374 -2.93 30.67 13.31
N GLN A 375 -4.04 30.12 12.82
CA GLN A 375 -4.66 30.51 11.56
C GLN A 375 -5.11 31.99 11.58
N TYR A 376 -5.68 32.48 12.69
CA TYR A 376 -6.02 33.90 12.84
C TYR A 376 -4.78 34.82 12.78
N PHE A 377 -3.71 34.45 13.48
CA PHE A 377 -2.48 35.23 13.50
C PHE A 377 -1.81 35.24 12.13
N GLU A 378 -1.58 34.10 11.50
CA GLU A 378 -0.78 33.99 10.27
C GLU A 378 -1.57 34.13 8.95
N LYS A 379 -2.92 34.30 8.98
CA LYS A 379 -3.78 34.46 7.79
C LYS A 379 -3.22 35.44 6.74
N ASN A 380 -2.66 36.56 7.21
CA ASN A 380 -2.25 37.70 6.38
C ASN A 380 -0.72 37.70 6.12
N VAL A 381 -0.04 36.56 6.30
CA VAL A 381 1.38 36.36 5.99
C VAL A 381 1.48 35.27 4.93
N GLN A 382 1.87 35.65 3.71
CA GLN A 382 2.08 34.70 2.61
C GLN A 382 3.53 34.21 2.61
N GLY A 383 3.76 32.89 2.57
CA GLY A 383 5.11 32.31 2.49
C GLY A 383 6.04 32.59 3.69
N ILE A 384 7.36 32.60 3.41
CA ILE A 384 8.46 32.76 4.38
C ILE A 384 8.76 34.25 4.61
N VAL A 385 8.80 34.67 5.87
CA VAL A 385 9.17 36.05 6.27
C VAL A 385 10.65 36.32 5.93
N PRO A 386 10.99 37.33 5.10
CA PRO A 386 12.38 37.59 4.72
C PRO A 386 13.24 38.05 5.90
N ARG A 387 14.44 37.46 6.06
CA ARG A 387 15.46 37.80 7.07
C ARG A 387 16.15 39.15 6.77
N SER A 388 15.34 40.19 6.63
CA SER A 388 15.75 41.55 6.26
C SER A 388 15.81 42.48 7.46
N TYR A 389 16.80 43.37 7.44
CA TYR A 389 17.20 44.20 8.57
C TYR A 389 16.97 45.69 8.27
N HIS A 390 16.66 46.47 9.30
CA HIS A 390 16.49 47.90 9.24
C HIS A 390 16.95 48.54 10.56
N TRP A 391 17.79 49.56 10.48
CA TRP A 391 18.35 50.24 11.65
C TRP A 391 17.27 51.10 12.34
N PRO A 392 17.00 50.92 13.64
CA PRO A 392 15.83 51.53 14.30
C PRO A 392 15.99 53.01 14.70
N PHE A 393 17.17 53.60 14.53
CA PHE A 393 17.46 54.99 14.92
C PHE A 393 17.77 55.85 13.69
N PRO A 394 17.26 57.10 13.58
CA PRO A 394 17.76 58.04 12.59
C PRO A 394 19.22 58.40 12.91
N TRP A 395 20.13 58.23 11.96
CA TRP A 395 21.50 58.74 12.09
C TRP A 395 21.51 60.26 11.88
N PRO A 396 22.43 61.01 12.52
CA PRO A 396 22.58 62.44 12.28
C PRO A 396 22.91 62.75 10.82
N ILE A 397 22.28 63.78 10.26
CA ILE A 397 22.56 64.23 8.89
C ILE A 397 23.88 65.01 8.90
N LEU A 398 24.98 64.35 8.55
CA LEU A 398 26.17 65.04 8.05
C LEU A 398 25.89 65.46 6.60
N SER A 399 25.64 66.76 6.41
CA SER A 399 25.37 67.37 5.11
C SER A 399 26.62 67.35 4.23
N GLY A 400 26.63 66.56 3.14
CA GLY A 400 27.88 66.41 2.38
C GLY A 400 27.88 65.68 1.03
N LEU A 401 26.75 65.37 0.39
CA LEU A 401 26.64 65.10 -1.06
C LEU A 401 25.15 64.98 -1.45
N SER A 402 24.78 65.43 -2.67
CA SER A 402 23.39 65.74 -3.03
C SER A 402 22.94 65.05 -4.32
N LEU A 403 21.76 64.41 -4.29
CA LEU A 403 20.78 64.11 -5.38
C LEU A 403 19.86 62.97 -4.89
N GLY A 404 18.51 63.04 -4.89
CA GLY A 404 17.57 64.14 -5.17
C GLY A 404 16.14 63.76 -4.72
N LYS A 405 15.28 64.75 -4.43
CA LYS A 405 13.86 64.63 -3.99
C LYS A 405 12.98 63.93 -5.07
N SER A 406 11.81 63.32 -4.82
CA SER A 406 10.52 63.90 -4.34
C SER A 406 9.43 62.80 -4.16
N GLN A 407 8.12 63.07 -4.03
CA GLN A 407 7.38 63.48 -2.80
C GLN A 407 5.84 63.30 -2.99
N THR A 408 5.06 63.09 -1.90
CA THR A 408 3.56 63.26 -1.76
C THR A 408 2.63 62.27 -2.53
N ASP A 409 1.32 62.08 -2.23
CA ASP A 409 0.39 62.81 -1.30
C ASP A 409 -0.42 61.90 -0.31
N CYS A 410 -1.74 62.14 -0.08
CA CYS A 410 -2.43 61.94 1.21
C CYS A 410 -3.99 61.79 1.11
N ASN A 411 -4.70 61.86 2.27
CA ASN A 411 -6.17 62.01 2.50
C ASN A 411 -7.08 60.75 2.31
N LYS A 412 -8.29 60.56 2.90
CA LYS A 412 -9.15 61.23 3.95
C LYS A 412 -10.16 60.19 4.56
N LYS A 413 -10.59 60.22 5.84
CA LYS A 413 -11.83 60.82 6.48
C LYS A 413 -13.21 60.30 5.93
N GLU A 414 -14.34 60.13 6.66
CA GLU A 414 -14.79 60.42 8.06
C GLU A 414 -16.20 59.80 8.42
N HIS A 415 -16.60 59.77 9.72
CA HIS A 415 -17.98 59.85 10.37
C HIS A 415 -19.21 58.99 9.90
N GLU A 416 -20.33 58.77 10.63
CA GLU A 416 -20.67 58.49 12.07
C GLU A 416 -22.20 58.17 12.28
N ILE A 417 -22.61 57.57 13.43
CA ILE A 417 -23.96 57.61 14.13
C ILE A 417 -25.24 57.11 13.36
N GLY A 418 -26.29 56.47 13.93
CA GLY A 418 -26.56 55.83 15.25
C GLY A 418 -28.09 55.58 15.57
N PHE A 419 -28.42 54.55 16.39
CA PHE A 419 -29.61 54.33 17.31
C PHE A 419 -31.11 54.65 16.92
N PRO A 420 -32.17 54.27 17.70
CA PRO A 420 -32.53 52.98 18.37
C PRO A 420 -34.06 52.57 18.38
N SER A 421 -34.40 51.30 18.73
CA SER A 421 -35.60 50.85 19.54
C SER A 421 -37.07 51.06 19.00
N THR A 422 -38.21 50.44 19.43
CA THR A 422 -38.59 49.40 20.44
C THR A 422 -40.04 48.82 20.22
N GLN A 423 -40.37 47.66 20.88
CA GLN A 423 -41.71 47.20 21.40
C GLN A 423 -42.90 46.77 20.47
N GLY A 424 -43.72 45.78 20.95
CA GLY A 424 -45.18 45.67 20.67
C GLY A 424 -45.83 44.29 20.29
N PRO A 425 -46.53 43.57 21.21
CA PRO A 425 -47.45 42.42 20.96
C PRO A 425 -48.97 42.86 20.98
N PRO A 426 -50.07 42.04 20.83
CA PRO A 426 -50.30 40.62 21.24
C PRO A 426 -51.14 39.74 20.25
N ALA A 427 -51.87 38.72 20.74
CA ALA A 427 -52.44 37.57 19.98
C ALA A 427 -53.88 37.15 20.37
N THR A 428 -54.54 36.28 19.60
CA THR A 428 -55.77 35.54 20.01
C THR A 428 -56.13 34.25 19.20
N GLN A 429 -56.50 33.19 19.95
CA GLN A 429 -57.60 32.21 19.72
C GLN A 429 -57.50 31.04 18.68
N SER A 430 -58.39 30.06 18.92
CA SER A 430 -58.53 28.67 18.41
C SER A 430 -59.93 28.15 18.90
N PRO A 431 -60.31 26.84 18.97
CA PRO A 431 -59.82 25.57 18.39
C PRO A 431 -60.93 25.02 17.42
N PRO A 432 -61.37 23.73 17.34
CA PRO A 432 -60.82 22.38 17.63
C PRO A 432 -60.54 21.62 16.29
N ALA A 433 -60.53 20.28 16.08
CA ALA A 433 -60.80 19.04 16.83
C ALA A 433 -59.96 17.87 16.21
N THR A 434 -59.99 16.57 16.56
CA THR A 434 -60.85 15.76 17.47
C THR A 434 -59.99 14.73 18.26
N GLN A 435 -60.26 13.42 18.16
CA GLN A 435 -59.71 12.31 18.97
C GLN A 435 -59.75 10.99 18.15
N GLY A 436 -58.99 9.91 18.44
CA GLY A 436 -57.91 9.72 19.43
C GLY A 436 -57.66 8.22 19.76
N SER A 437 -56.64 7.92 20.59
CA SER A 437 -56.41 6.66 21.37
C SER A 437 -56.24 5.31 20.62
N ALA A 438 -55.59 4.26 21.16
CA ALA A 438 -54.55 4.09 22.21
C ALA A 438 -53.94 2.65 22.11
N ALA A 439 -52.87 2.35 22.86
CA ALA A 439 -52.25 1.00 23.03
C ALA A 439 -52.55 0.44 24.47
N PRO A 440 -51.90 -0.61 25.06
CA PRO A 440 -50.85 -1.55 24.58
C PRO A 440 -51.00 -3.05 25.06
N GLN A 441 -49.91 -3.85 24.93
CA GLN A 441 -49.46 -5.00 25.78
C GLN A 441 -49.59 -6.49 25.31
N ASN A 442 -48.41 -7.13 25.22
CA ASN A 442 -47.92 -8.43 25.73
C ASN A 442 -48.62 -9.81 25.55
N SER A 443 -47.73 -10.81 25.36
CA SER A 443 -47.69 -12.21 25.86
C SER A 443 -47.96 -13.41 24.93
N THR A 444 -47.05 -14.38 25.01
CA THR A 444 -47.05 -15.79 24.52
C THR A 444 -47.73 -16.73 25.57
N PRO A 445 -47.99 -18.06 25.38
CA PRO A 445 -47.26 -19.03 24.53
C PRO A 445 -48.00 -20.26 23.88
N SER A 446 -47.34 -20.86 22.87
CA SER A 446 -47.23 -22.32 22.58
C SER A 446 -48.40 -23.25 22.15
N ARG A 447 -48.03 -24.21 21.28
CA ARG A 447 -48.55 -25.60 21.07
C ARG A 447 -50.00 -25.84 20.57
N GLY A 448 -50.10 -26.67 19.52
CA GLY A 448 -51.27 -27.52 19.24
C GLY A 448 -51.65 -27.61 17.74
N PRO A 449 -51.69 -28.79 17.10
CA PRO A 449 -52.07 -28.94 15.69
C PRO A 449 -53.49 -29.48 15.48
N THR A 450 -54.08 -29.26 14.30
CA THR A 450 -54.87 -30.27 13.55
C THR A 450 -54.99 -29.90 12.06
N THR A 451 -54.90 -30.94 11.24
CA THR A 451 -54.92 -31.05 9.78
C THR A 451 -56.17 -30.50 9.08
N THR A 452 -56.01 -30.04 7.83
CA THR A 452 -57.03 -30.15 6.77
C THR A 452 -56.38 -30.67 5.49
N GLN A 453 -57.11 -31.44 4.68
CA GLN A 453 -56.58 -32.17 3.52
C GLN A 453 -56.64 -31.37 2.20
N ALA A 454 -55.85 -31.79 1.20
CA ALA A 454 -56.01 -31.45 -0.21
C ALA A 454 -56.00 -32.73 -1.06
N SER A 455 -56.77 -32.74 -2.16
CA SER A 455 -57.01 -33.93 -3.01
C SER A 455 -56.07 -34.01 -4.22
N PRO A 456 -55.85 -35.20 -4.83
CA PRO A 456 -54.74 -35.43 -5.78
C PRO A 456 -55.13 -35.49 -7.27
N THR A 457 -54.22 -35.04 -8.13
CA THR A 457 -54.15 -35.33 -9.58
C THR A 457 -52.71 -35.14 -10.10
N PRO A 458 -52.32 -35.69 -11.26
CA PRO A 458 -51.72 -37.03 -11.32
C PRO A 458 -50.21 -37.01 -11.62
N SER A 459 -49.48 -38.05 -11.20
CA SER A 459 -48.05 -38.22 -11.49
C SER A 459 -47.80 -38.75 -12.91
N THR A 460 -47.09 -37.98 -13.73
CA THR A 460 -46.46 -38.45 -14.97
C THR A 460 -45.31 -39.42 -14.62
N PRO A 461 -45.08 -40.51 -15.36
CA PRO A 461 -43.94 -41.39 -15.13
C PRO A 461 -42.61 -40.70 -15.43
N GLU A 462 -41.62 -40.85 -14.57
CA GLU A 462 -40.24 -40.45 -14.87
C GLU A 462 -39.63 -41.33 -15.97
N PRO A 463 -38.77 -40.78 -16.85
CA PRO A 463 -38.09 -41.58 -17.87
C PRO A 463 -37.07 -42.53 -17.23
N THR A 464 -37.20 -43.83 -17.52
CA THR A 464 -36.46 -44.95 -16.90
C THR A 464 -34.98 -45.06 -17.33
N LEU A 465 -34.31 -43.94 -17.63
CA LEU A 465 -32.96 -43.93 -18.18
C LEU A 465 -31.82 -44.01 -17.13
N PHE A 466 -32.10 -43.70 -15.86
CA PHE A 466 -31.06 -43.42 -14.86
C PHE A 466 -30.59 -44.63 -14.02
N GLN A 467 -31.23 -45.81 -14.12
CA GLN A 467 -30.92 -46.95 -13.25
C GLN A 467 -29.53 -47.59 -13.42
N ASN A 468 -28.76 -47.19 -14.44
CA ASN A 468 -27.43 -47.74 -14.75
C ASN A 468 -26.29 -46.68 -14.71
N PHE A 469 -26.51 -45.48 -14.20
CA PHE A 469 -25.42 -44.50 -14.07
C PHE A 469 -24.57 -44.76 -12.82
N SER A 470 -23.24 -44.86 -12.99
CA SER A 470 -22.27 -45.15 -11.92
C SER A 470 -21.10 -44.15 -11.87
N GLY A 471 -21.34 -42.90 -12.31
CA GLY A 471 -20.38 -41.80 -12.24
C GLY A 471 -20.87 -40.67 -11.35
N TYR A 472 -20.13 -39.56 -11.32
CA TYR A 472 -20.48 -38.43 -10.46
C TYR A 472 -21.53 -37.51 -11.09
N HIS A 473 -22.33 -36.87 -10.25
CA HIS A 473 -23.00 -35.61 -10.62
C HIS A 473 -22.04 -34.45 -10.34
N ILE A 474 -21.77 -33.62 -11.35
CA ILE A 474 -20.81 -32.53 -11.33
C ILE A 474 -21.53 -31.21 -11.62
N GLY A 475 -21.40 -30.24 -10.71
CA GLY A 475 -21.89 -28.88 -10.90
C GLY A 475 -20.76 -27.87 -10.80
N VAL A 476 -20.80 -26.85 -11.66
CA VAL A 476 -19.81 -25.75 -11.69
C VAL A 476 -20.52 -24.40 -11.62
N GLY A 477 -19.90 -23.44 -10.94
CA GLY A 477 -20.46 -22.09 -10.81
C GLY A 477 -19.41 -21.05 -10.48
N ARG A 478 -19.56 -19.86 -11.08
CA ARG A 478 -18.72 -18.68 -10.84
C ARG A 478 -19.62 -17.50 -10.50
N ALA A 479 -19.24 -16.71 -9.50
CA ALA A 479 -19.89 -15.46 -9.16
C ALA A 479 -18.87 -14.42 -8.69
N ASP A 480 -19.20 -13.13 -8.83
CA ASP A 480 -18.34 -12.02 -8.42
C ASP A 480 -18.28 -11.91 -6.88
N CYS A 481 -17.08 -11.85 -6.32
CA CYS A 481 -16.83 -11.63 -4.90
C CYS A 481 -15.99 -10.34 -4.64
N THR A 482 -15.91 -9.44 -5.63
CA THR A 482 -15.16 -8.19 -5.56
C THR A 482 -15.73 -7.24 -4.50
N GLY A 483 -14.92 -6.91 -3.50
CA GLY A 483 -15.26 -5.90 -2.48
C GLY A 483 -15.20 -4.46 -2.99
N GLN A 484 -15.18 -3.48 -2.08
CA GLN A 484 -15.03 -2.08 -2.48
C GLN A 484 -13.66 -1.81 -3.13
N VAL A 485 -13.64 -1.14 -4.29
CA VAL A 485 -12.42 -0.84 -5.05
C VAL A 485 -11.81 0.54 -4.74
N SER A 486 -12.27 1.18 -3.66
CA SER A 486 -11.84 2.50 -3.20
C SER A 486 -11.96 2.66 -1.68
N ASP A 487 -11.19 3.58 -1.08
CA ASP A 487 -11.24 3.90 0.36
C ASP A 487 -11.08 2.66 1.29
N ILE A 488 -10.21 1.71 0.92
CA ILE A 488 -9.85 0.51 1.71
C ILE A 488 -8.42 0.08 1.37
N ASN A 489 -7.69 -0.55 2.30
CA ASN A 489 -6.40 -1.18 1.98
C ASN A 489 -6.58 -2.46 1.15
N LEU A 490 -5.55 -2.81 0.37
CA LEU A 490 -5.40 -4.14 -0.22
C LEU A 490 -4.81 -5.11 0.82
N MET A 491 -5.26 -6.37 0.79
CA MET A 491 -4.84 -7.42 1.71
C MET A 491 -3.64 -8.18 1.16
N GLY A 492 -2.69 -8.55 2.03
CA GLY A 492 -1.45 -9.23 1.64
C GLY A 492 -0.24 -8.56 2.28
N TYR A 493 0.38 -7.62 1.56
CA TYR A 493 1.62 -6.93 1.95
C TYR A 493 1.59 -6.10 3.25
N ALA A 494 0.41 -5.85 3.83
CA ALA A 494 0.22 -5.03 5.04
C ALA A 494 0.88 -3.63 5.00
N LYS A 495 0.98 -3.03 3.80
CA LYS A 495 1.61 -1.71 3.59
C LYS A 495 0.63 -0.56 3.83
N THR A 496 0.89 0.23 4.86
CA THR A 496 0.20 1.51 5.09
C THR A 496 0.27 2.39 3.84
N GLY A 497 -0.88 2.84 3.34
CA GLY A 497 -0.98 3.64 2.12
C GLY A 497 -1.30 2.87 0.84
N GLN A 498 -1.25 1.52 0.85
CA GLN A 498 -1.68 0.67 -0.27
C GLN A 498 -3.22 0.56 -0.36
N TYR A 499 -3.88 1.73 -0.41
CA TYR A 499 -5.32 1.82 -0.60
C TYR A 499 -5.70 1.46 -2.03
N ALA A 500 -6.81 0.75 -2.22
CA ALA A 500 -7.47 0.57 -3.50
C ALA A 500 -7.90 1.93 -4.08
N ARG A 501 -7.68 2.10 -5.38
CA ARG A 501 -8.00 3.30 -6.18
C ARG A 501 -8.54 2.92 -7.55
N GLY A 502 -9.22 1.77 -7.67
CA GLY A 502 -9.65 1.24 -8.96
C GLY A 502 -9.58 -0.28 -9.07
N ILE A 503 -9.78 -0.76 -10.30
CA ILE A 503 -9.81 -2.18 -10.68
C ILE A 503 -9.09 -2.42 -12.01
N LEU A 504 -8.40 -3.55 -12.13
CA LEU A 504 -7.77 -4.09 -13.34
C LEU A 504 -8.51 -5.37 -13.80
N THR A 505 -8.97 -6.20 -12.85
CA THR A 505 -9.91 -7.29 -13.11
C THR A 505 -10.71 -7.61 -11.86
N ARG A 506 -11.89 -8.22 -12.05
CA ARG A 506 -12.75 -8.74 -10.99
C ARG A 506 -12.13 -9.93 -10.26
N LEU A 507 -12.63 -10.14 -9.05
CA LEU A 507 -12.35 -11.26 -8.17
C LEU A 507 -13.55 -12.19 -8.17
N TYR A 508 -13.35 -13.48 -8.46
CA TYR A 508 -14.43 -14.45 -8.52
C TYR A 508 -14.32 -15.53 -7.45
N SER A 509 -15.48 -15.98 -6.97
CA SER A 509 -15.63 -17.27 -6.30
C SER A 509 -16.01 -18.32 -7.35
N ARG A 510 -15.23 -19.40 -7.42
CA ARG A 510 -15.41 -20.52 -8.35
C ARG A 510 -15.66 -21.80 -7.57
N ALA A 511 -16.89 -22.30 -7.60
CA ALA A 511 -17.36 -23.45 -6.87
C ALA A 511 -17.55 -24.68 -7.77
N PHE A 512 -17.14 -25.83 -7.25
CA PHE A 512 -17.21 -27.14 -7.90
C PHE A 512 -17.89 -28.09 -6.92
N ILE A 513 -18.98 -28.71 -7.36
CA ILE A 513 -19.80 -29.61 -6.55
C ILE A 513 -19.80 -30.99 -7.19
N MET A 514 -19.33 -31.98 -6.43
CA MET A 514 -19.33 -33.39 -6.83
C MET A 514 -20.31 -34.13 -5.93
N ALA A 515 -21.10 -35.04 -6.48
CA ALA A 515 -22.01 -35.91 -5.73
C ALA A 515 -22.04 -37.32 -6.33
N GLU A 516 -22.48 -38.28 -5.52
CA GLU A 516 -22.63 -39.68 -5.93
C GLU A 516 -23.75 -39.87 -6.98
N PRO A 517 -23.89 -41.06 -7.59
CA PRO A 517 -24.94 -41.33 -8.58
C PRO A 517 -26.38 -41.10 -8.06
N ASP A 518 -26.62 -41.23 -6.76
CA ASP A 518 -27.91 -40.96 -6.10
C ASP A 518 -28.07 -39.49 -5.64
N GLY A 519 -27.06 -38.65 -5.88
CA GLY A 519 -27.02 -37.26 -5.44
C GLY A 519 -26.68 -37.06 -3.96
N SER A 520 -26.32 -38.12 -3.24
CA SER A 520 -25.83 -38.09 -1.85
C SER A 520 -24.34 -37.72 -1.76
N ASN A 521 -23.77 -37.78 -0.55
CA ASN A 521 -22.35 -37.56 -0.22
C ASN A 521 -21.69 -36.39 -0.97
N ARG A 522 -22.44 -35.28 -1.12
CA ARG A 522 -21.99 -34.11 -1.87
C ARG A 522 -20.73 -33.54 -1.26
N ILE A 523 -19.82 -33.09 -2.11
CA ILE A 523 -18.59 -32.37 -1.78
C ILE A 523 -18.63 -31.02 -2.50
N VAL A 524 -18.16 -29.97 -1.85
CA VAL A 524 -17.98 -28.64 -2.42
C VAL A 524 -16.54 -28.19 -2.24
N PHE A 525 -15.85 -27.92 -3.35
CA PHE A 525 -14.59 -27.20 -3.35
C PHE A 525 -14.81 -25.80 -3.94
N VAL A 526 -14.34 -24.76 -3.25
CA VAL A 526 -14.43 -23.38 -3.76
C VAL A 526 -13.04 -22.75 -3.76
N SER A 527 -12.62 -22.26 -4.93
CA SER A 527 -11.43 -21.41 -5.08
C SER A 527 -11.89 -19.96 -5.24
N ILE A 528 -11.33 -19.06 -4.43
CA ILE A 528 -11.81 -17.69 -4.29
C ILE A 528 -10.64 -16.74 -4.58
N ASP A 529 -10.84 -15.76 -5.45
CA ASP A 529 -9.85 -14.71 -5.77
C ASP A 529 -9.68 -13.73 -4.60
N ILE A 530 -9.03 -14.20 -3.52
CA ILE A 530 -8.85 -13.48 -2.25
C ILE A 530 -7.48 -13.78 -1.66
N GLY A 531 -6.94 -12.84 -0.87
CA GLY A 531 -5.65 -12.98 -0.21
C GLY A 531 -5.59 -14.17 0.76
N MET A 532 -6.65 -14.42 1.54
CA MET A 532 -6.81 -15.60 2.42
C MET A 532 -8.29 -15.79 2.77
N VAL A 533 -8.73 -17.01 3.12
CA VAL A 533 -10.06 -17.21 3.75
C VAL A 533 -9.98 -16.96 5.26
N SER A 534 -10.90 -16.14 5.79
CA SER A 534 -11.00 -15.87 7.23
C SER A 534 -12.00 -16.81 7.92
N GLN A 535 -11.76 -17.15 9.19
CA GLN A 535 -12.71 -17.97 9.97
C GLN A 535 -14.11 -17.34 10.04
N ARG A 536 -14.20 -16.00 10.05
CA ARG A 536 -15.48 -15.28 9.99
C ARG A 536 -16.21 -15.53 8.67
N LEU A 537 -15.47 -15.45 7.55
CA LEU A 537 -15.99 -15.66 6.20
C LEU A 537 -16.51 -17.09 6.05
N ARG A 538 -15.76 -18.10 6.51
CA ARG A 538 -16.21 -19.50 6.53
C ARG A 538 -17.44 -19.72 7.40
N LEU A 539 -17.44 -19.23 8.64
CA LEU A 539 -18.58 -19.43 9.55
C LEU A 539 -19.87 -18.78 9.03
N GLU A 540 -19.78 -17.60 8.41
CA GLU A 540 -20.95 -16.92 7.83
C GLU A 540 -21.45 -17.61 6.54
N VAL A 541 -20.54 -18.04 5.65
CA VAL A 541 -20.91 -18.82 4.46
C VAL A 541 -21.57 -20.13 4.86
N LEU A 542 -21.00 -20.88 5.81
CA LEU A 542 -21.60 -22.12 6.32
C LEU A 542 -22.95 -21.88 7.00
N SER A 543 -23.12 -20.77 7.73
CA SER A 543 -24.41 -20.35 8.30
C SER A 543 -25.47 -20.13 7.20
N ARG A 544 -25.15 -19.37 6.14
CA ARG A 544 -26.08 -19.13 5.02
C ARG A 544 -26.39 -20.41 4.24
N LEU A 545 -25.41 -21.28 4.02
CA LEU A 545 -25.60 -22.59 3.39
C LEU A 545 -26.49 -23.51 4.24
N GLN A 546 -26.27 -23.57 5.56
CA GLN A 546 -27.10 -24.36 6.47
C GLN A 546 -28.55 -23.84 6.52
N ASN A 547 -28.74 -22.52 6.56
CA ASN A 547 -30.07 -21.91 6.56
C ASN A 547 -30.83 -22.11 5.23
N LYS A 548 -30.13 -22.30 4.10
CA LYS A 548 -30.73 -22.46 2.77
C LYS A 548 -30.87 -23.92 2.30
N TYR A 549 -29.94 -24.78 2.69
CA TYR A 549 -29.83 -26.17 2.22
C TYR A 549 -29.81 -27.21 3.36
N GLY A 550 -30.06 -26.80 4.61
CA GLY A 550 -30.14 -27.70 5.77
C GLY A 550 -28.83 -28.42 6.05
N SER A 551 -28.85 -29.75 6.00
CA SER A 551 -27.68 -30.61 6.24
C SER A 551 -26.89 -30.98 4.98
N LEU A 552 -27.26 -30.47 3.80
CA LEU A 552 -26.63 -30.84 2.52
C LEU A 552 -25.17 -30.32 2.41
N TYR A 553 -24.95 -29.09 2.85
CA TYR A 553 -23.65 -28.42 2.81
C TYR A 553 -23.24 -28.00 4.23
N ARG A 554 -22.09 -28.50 4.68
CA ARG A 554 -21.65 -28.51 6.07
C ARG A 554 -20.15 -28.19 6.16
N ARG A 555 -19.66 -27.97 7.38
CA ARG A 555 -18.23 -27.77 7.66
C ARG A 555 -17.33 -28.91 7.16
N ASP A 556 -17.84 -30.14 7.12
CA ASP A 556 -17.11 -31.35 6.76
C ASP A 556 -16.95 -31.56 5.26
N ASN A 557 -17.98 -31.23 4.46
CA ASN A 557 -17.97 -31.45 3.02
C ASN A 557 -17.79 -30.17 2.18
N VAL A 558 -17.63 -28.99 2.79
CA VAL A 558 -17.31 -27.72 2.11
C VAL A 558 -15.89 -27.28 2.44
N ILE A 559 -15.04 -27.13 1.42
CA ILE A 559 -13.73 -26.46 1.48
C ILE A 559 -13.84 -25.08 0.83
N LEU A 560 -13.36 -24.03 1.51
CA LEU A 560 -13.19 -22.70 0.96
C LEU A 560 -11.69 -22.36 0.92
N SER A 561 -11.11 -22.17 -0.27
CA SER A 561 -9.69 -21.92 -0.52
C SER A 561 -9.48 -20.53 -1.11
N GLY A 562 -8.49 -19.78 -0.62
CA GLY A 562 -8.07 -18.51 -1.23
C GLY A 562 -6.97 -18.73 -2.27
N THR A 563 -6.99 -18.03 -3.41
CA THR A 563 -5.91 -18.11 -4.41
C THR A 563 -4.60 -17.47 -3.93
N HIS A 564 -4.67 -16.56 -2.94
CA HIS A 564 -3.58 -15.74 -2.40
C HIS A 564 -3.22 -14.48 -3.21
N THR A 565 -4.17 -13.85 -3.92
CA THR A 565 -3.92 -12.51 -4.51
C THR A 565 -3.64 -11.46 -3.41
N HIS A 566 -2.47 -10.82 -3.48
CA HIS A 566 -2.13 -9.65 -2.65
C HIS A 566 -2.75 -8.33 -3.15
N SER A 567 -3.71 -8.42 -4.09
CA SER A 567 -4.42 -7.28 -4.69
C SER A 567 -5.94 -7.32 -4.49
N GLY A 568 -6.44 -8.14 -3.54
CA GLY A 568 -7.85 -8.09 -3.10
C GLY A 568 -8.10 -7.06 -1.98
N PRO A 569 -9.29 -6.47 -1.84
CA PRO A 569 -9.60 -5.52 -0.76
C PRO A 569 -9.69 -6.21 0.61
N ALA A 570 -9.18 -5.54 1.65
CA ALA A 570 -9.06 -6.07 3.01
C ALA A 570 -10.34 -5.95 3.85
N GLY A 571 -10.23 -6.13 5.17
CA GLY A 571 -11.30 -5.80 6.12
C GLY A 571 -12.37 -6.87 6.33
N TYR A 572 -12.10 -8.14 6.01
CA TYR A 572 -13.04 -9.27 6.13
C TYR A 572 -12.67 -10.29 7.23
N PHE A 573 -11.75 -9.94 8.13
CA PHE A 573 -11.30 -10.77 9.26
C PHE A 573 -11.97 -10.37 10.59
N GLN A 574 -11.87 -11.26 11.59
CA GLN A 574 -12.30 -10.98 12.97
C GLN A 574 -11.15 -10.91 13.99
N TYR A 575 -10.06 -11.65 13.78
CA TYR A 575 -8.91 -11.69 14.70
C TYR A 575 -8.07 -10.41 14.60
N THR A 576 -7.65 -9.86 15.74
CA THR A 576 -7.20 -8.46 15.83
C THR A 576 -5.98 -8.14 14.98
N THR A 577 -5.01 -9.05 14.78
CA THR A 577 -3.84 -8.82 13.89
C THR A 577 -4.28 -8.36 12.49
N PHE A 578 -5.23 -9.08 11.89
CA PHE A 578 -5.69 -8.80 10.53
C PHE A 578 -6.66 -7.62 10.45
N VAL A 579 -7.41 -7.34 11.52
CA VAL A 579 -8.26 -6.14 11.60
C VAL A 579 -7.40 -4.87 11.71
N ILE A 580 -6.27 -4.92 12.43
CA ILE A 580 -5.27 -3.84 12.46
C ILE A 580 -4.65 -3.64 11.08
N ALA A 581 -4.18 -4.71 10.42
CA ALA A 581 -3.62 -4.63 9.06
C ALA A 581 -4.62 -4.11 8.01
N SER A 582 -5.92 -4.37 8.21
CA SER A 582 -7.00 -3.89 7.35
C SER A 582 -7.42 -2.43 7.61
N GLU A 583 -6.90 -1.77 8.65
CA GLU A 583 -7.40 -0.48 9.18
C GLU A 583 -8.90 -0.52 9.59
N GLY A 584 -9.41 -1.70 9.99
CA GLY A 584 -10.79 -1.95 10.42
C GLY A 584 -11.51 -3.06 9.63
N PHE A 585 -12.76 -3.34 10.00
CA PHE A 585 -13.63 -4.33 9.34
C PHE A 585 -14.61 -3.66 8.37
N SER A 586 -14.47 -3.91 7.06
CA SER A 586 -15.45 -3.43 6.06
C SER A 586 -16.56 -4.46 5.86
N ASN A 587 -17.70 -4.19 6.51
CA ASN A 587 -18.90 -5.00 6.33
C ASN A 587 -19.39 -5.01 4.86
N ARG A 588 -19.05 -4.01 4.05
CA ARG A 588 -19.39 -3.97 2.61
C ARG A 588 -18.63 -5.04 1.83
N THR A 589 -17.30 -5.06 1.98
CA THR A 589 -16.42 -6.06 1.36
C THR A 589 -16.76 -7.47 1.86
N PHE A 590 -16.92 -7.64 3.18
CA PHE A 590 -17.29 -8.91 3.79
C PHE A 590 -18.61 -9.45 3.24
N GLU A 591 -19.67 -8.63 3.18
CA GLU A 591 -20.96 -9.05 2.64
C GLU A 591 -20.91 -9.42 1.15
N TYR A 592 -20.17 -8.67 0.33
CA TYR A 592 -20.00 -8.99 -1.09
C TYR A 592 -19.29 -10.34 -1.27
N MET A 593 -18.23 -10.58 -0.50
CA MET A 593 -17.50 -11.86 -0.51
C MET A 593 -18.39 -13.02 -0.08
N VAL A 594 -19.13 -12.89 1.04
CA VAL A 594 -20.08 -13.91 1.50
C VAL A 594 -21.14 -14.19 0.45
N THR A 595 -21.75 -13.16 -0.15
CA THR A 595 -22.79 -13.31 -1.16
C THR A 595 -22.26 -14.02 -2.40
N GLY A 596 -21.13 -13.58 -2.98
CA GLY A 596 -20.53 -14.20 -4.16
C GLY A 596 -20.11 -15.66 -3.91
N ILE A 597 -19.62 -16.01 -2.72
CA ILE A 597 -19.31 -17.39 -2.38
C ILE A 597 -20.59 -18.25 -2.37
N VAL A 598 -21.64 -17.82 -1.65
CA VAL A 598 -22.92 -18.56 -1.60
C VAL A 598 -23.58 -18.65 -2.99
N GLU A 599 -23.49 -17.59 -3.80
CA GLU A 599 -24.03 -17.56 -5.16
C GLU A 599 -23.29 -18.51 -6.11
N SER A 600 -21.95 -18.56 -6.06
CA SER A 600 -21.17 -19.51 -6.86
C SER A 600 -21.54 -20.98 -6.55
N ILE A 601 -21.75 -21.29 -5.26
CA ILE A 601 -22.21 -22.62 -4.81
C ILE A 601 -23.66 -22.88 -5.24
N GLU A 602 -24.53 -21.87 -5.24
CA GLU A 602 -25.92 -21.98 -5.70
C GLU A 602 -26.02 -22.20 -7.22
N ILE A 603 -25.18 -21.53 -8.02
CA ILE A 603 -25.06 -21.76 -9.47
C ILE A 603 -24.59 -23.19 -9.71
N ALA A 604 -23.52 -23.63 -9.04
CA ALA A 604 -23.02 -25.00 -9.14
C ALA A 604 -24.06 -26.05 -8.72
N HIS A 605 -24.84 -25.79 -7.65
CA HIS A 605 -25.91 -26.67 -7.18
C HIS A 605 -27.05 -26.81 -8.20
N LYS A 606 -27.43 -25.72 -8.88
CA LYS A 606 -28.49 -25.73 -9.91
C LYS A 606 -28.03 -26.37 -11.22
N ASN A 607 -26.74 -26.26 -11.53
CA ASN A 607 -26.14 -26.69 -12.80
C ASN A 607 -25.50 -28.10 -12.71
N MET A 608 -25.89 -28.95 -11.76
CA MET A 608 -25.34 -30.31 -11.62
C MET A 608 -25.78 -31.21 -12.79
N LYS A 609 -24.82 -31.71 -13.56
CA LYS A 609 -25.00 -32.67 -14.67
C LYS A 609 -24.35 -34.02 -14.31
N PRO A 610 -24.87 -35.16 -14.77
CA PRO A 610 -24.10 -36.42 -14.81
C PRO A 610 -22.82 -36.22 -15.63
N GLY A 611 -21.68 -36.73 -15.15
CA GLY A 611 -20.40 -36.51 -15.81
C GLY A 611 -19.25 -37.40 -15.35
N LYS A 612 -18.06 -37.08 -15.86
CA LYS A 612 -16.78 -37.75 -15.58
C LYS A 612 -15.73 -36.73 -15.14
N ILE A 613 -14.82 -37.20 -14.29
CA ILE A 613 -13.67 -36.42 -13.79
C ILE A 613 -12.41 -37.10 -14.29
N PHE A 614 -11.45 -36.32 -14.80
CA PHE A 614 -10.15 -36.81 -15.27
C PHE A 614 -9.02 -36.06 -14.56
N ILE A 615 -7.94 -36.74 -14.20
CA ILE A 615 -6.76 -36.15 -13.56
C ILE A 615 -5.54 -36.22 -14.48
N ASN A 616 -4.68 -35.22 -14.40
CA ASN A 616 -3.38 -35.20 -15.06
C ASN A 616 -2.34 -34.42 -14.24
N LYS A 617 -1.05 -34.63 -14.50
CA LYS A 617 0.05 -34.01 -13.76
C LYS A 617 1.23 -33.66 -14.67
N GLY A 618 1.89 -32.54 -14.41
CA GLY A 618 3.05 -32.12 -15.18
C GLY A 618 3.93 -31.09 -14.49
N THR A 619 5.12 -30.90 -15.02
CA THR A 619 6.11 -29.93 -14.50
C THR A 619 5.88 -28.57 -15.15
N VAL A 620 5.74 -27.52 -14.33
CA VAL A 620 5.81 -26.12 -14.77
C VAL A 620 7.24 -25.63 -14.56
N ASP A 621 7.87 -25.14 -15.63
CA ASP A 621 9.21 -24.54 -15.60
C ASP A 621 9.13 -23.03 -15.85
N GLY A 622 10.15 -22.28 -15.40
CA GLY A 622 10.26 -20.83 -15.64
C GLY A 622 9.30 -19.92 -14.84
N ALA A 623 8.29 -20.47 -14.17
CA ALA A 623 7.26 -19.68 -13.45
C ALA A 623 7.59 -19.34 -11.98
N GLN A 624 8.55 -20.00 -11.34
CA GLN A 624 8.74 -19.96 -9.88
C GLN A 624 10.21 -20.02 -9.45
N ILE A 625 10.53 -19.31 -8.36
CA ILE A 625 11.77 -19.45 -7.57
C ILE A 625 11.44 -19.67 -6.08
N ASN A 626 12.34 -20.28 -5.32
CA ASN A 626 12.23 -20.30 -3.85
C ASN A 626 12.77 -18.97 -3.29
N ARG A 627 12.00 -18.30 -2.43
CA ARG A 627 12.35 -16.99 -1.84
C ARG A 627 13.05 -17.07 -0.48
N SER A 628 13.14 -18.27 0.09
CA SER A 628 13.91 -18.58 1.30
C SER A 628 14.81 -19.81 1.05
N PRO A 629 15.62 -19.80 -0.04
CA PRO A 629 16.35 -21.00 -0.49
C PRO A 629 17.37 -21.47 0.54
N THR A 630 17.93 -20.53 1.32
CA THR A 630 18.80 -20.81 2.45
C THR A 630 18.10 -21.63 3.54
N SER A 631 16.85 -21.34 3.89
CA SER A 631 16.06 -22.16 4.83
C SER A 631 15.76 -23.54 4.26
N TYR A 632 15.40 -23.66 2.98
CA TYR A 632 15.14 -24.96 2.35
C TYR A 632 16.36 -25.91 2.50
N LEU A 633 17.59 -25.38 2.43
CA LEU A 633 18.82 -26.15 2.59
C LEU A 633 19.05 -26.73 4.00
N TRP A 634 18.33 -26.25 5.04
CA TRP A 634 18.40 -26.85 6.39
C TRP A 634 17.70 -28.22 6.46
N ASN A 635 16.75 -28.50 5.57
CA ASN A 635 16.14 -29.83 5.46
C ASN A 635 17.22 -30.90 5.19
N PRO A 636 17.08 -32.14 5.70
CA PRO A 636 18.10 -33.18 5.57
C PRO A 636 18.53 -33.42 4.12
N GLN A 637 19.84 -33.54 3.87
CA GLN A 637 20.38 -33.74 2.52
C GLN A 637 19.82 -35.00 1.86
N SER A 638 19.60 -36.07 2.63
CA SER A 638 18.98 -37.33 2.18
C SER A 638 17.51 -37.17 1.77
N GLU A 639 16.78 -36.21 2.36
CA GLU A 639 15.42 -35.88 1.93
C GLU A 639 15.46 -34.97 0.69
N ARG A 640 16.28 -33.91 0.72
CA ARG A 640 16.43 -33.00 -0.42
C ARG A 640 16.84 -33.70 -1.71
N ALA A 641 17.72 -34.72 -1.62
CA ALA A 641 18.16 -35.53 -2.76
C ALA A 641 17.04 -36.37 -3.42
N ARG A 642 15.84 -36.45 -2.81
CA ARG A 642 14.66 -37.13 -3.40
C ARG A 642 13.89 -36.23 -4.38
N TYR A 643 14.24 -34.94 -4.49
CA TYR A 643 13.52 -33.95 -5.29
C TYR A 643 14.48 -33.18 -6.22
N SER A 644 14.03 -32.89 -7.43
CA SER A 644 14.84 -32.19 -8.45
C SER A 644 14.91 -30.67 -8.28
N SER A 645 14.15 -30.08 -7.35
CA SER A 645 14.07 -28.63 -7.15
C SER A 645 13.71 -28.25 -5.71
N ASN A 646 14.08 -27.03 -5.32
CA ASN A 646 13.68 -26.38 -4.07
C ASN A 646 12.30 -25.69 -4.14
N THR A 647 11.60 -25.79 -5.28
CA THR A 647 10.18 -25.44 -5.42
C THR A 647 9.37 -26.67 -5.87
N ASP A 648 8.07 -26.70 -5.58
CA ASP A 648 7.18 -27.70 -6.15
C ASP A 648 6.69 -27.28 -7.53
N LYS A 649 7.35 -27.81 -8.56
CA LYS A 649 7.02 -27.63 -9.99
C LYS A 649 5.85 -28.48 -10.47
N GLU A 650 5.38 -29.44 -9.68
CA GLU A 650 4.27 -30.33 -10.05
C GLU A 650 2.94 -29.57 -10.00
N MET A 651 2.34 -29.34 -11.17
CA MET A 651 0.94 -28.97 -11.31
C MET A 651 0.09 -30.24 -11.33
N VAL A 652 -1.01 -30.25 -10.57
CA VAL A 652 -2.03 -31.31 -10.60
C VAL A 652 -3.33 -30.71 -11.10
N LEU A 653 -3.84 -31.24 -12.19
CA LEU A 653 -5.04 -30.74 -12.88
C LEU A 653 -6.17 -31.77 -12.83
N LEU A 654 -7.38 -31.27 -12.58
CA LEU A 654 -8.63 -32.02 -12.53
C LEU A 654 -9.62 -31.45 -13.56
N LYS A 655 -9.85 -32.19 -14.64
CA LYS A 655 -10.77 -31.87 -15.73
C LYS A 655 -12.15 -32.45 -15.44
N MET A 656 -13.21 -31.67 -15.70
CA MET A 656 -14.60 -32.09 -15.56
C MET A 656 -15.35 -31.96 -16.89
N VAL A 657 -16.05 -33.02 -17.28
CA VAL A 657 -16.88 -33.11 -18.49
C VAL A 657 -18.21 -33.78 -18.18
N ASP A 658 -19.26 -33.48 -18.95
CA ASP A 658 -20.53 -34.21 -18.86
C ASP A 658 -20.51 -35.50 -19.69
N LEU A 659 -21.62 -36.27 -19.69
CA LEU A 659 -21.73 -37.51 -20.47
C LEU A 659 -21.87 -37.32 -22.00
N ASN A 660 -22.13 -36.10 -22.47
CA ASN A 660 -22.13 -35.74 -23.89
C ASN A 660 -20.72 -35.35 -24.38
N GLY A 661 -19.76 -35.20 -23.45
CA GLY A 661 -18.44 -34.64 -23.73
C GLY A 661 -18.40 -33.11 -23.70
N GLU A 662 -19.44 -32.45 -23.18
CA GLU A 662 -19.42 -31.01 -22.93
C GLU A 662 -18.41 -30.71 -21.82
N GLU A 663 -17.48 -29.81 -22.09
CA GLU A 663 -16.45 -29.41 -21.14
C GLU A 663 -17.06 -28.47 -20.08
N LEU A 664 -17.03 -28.88 -18.80
CA LEU A 664 -17.68 -28.15 -17.71
C LEU A 664 -16.72 -27.20 -16.97
N GLY A 665 -15.50 -27.68 -16.68
CA GLY A 665 -14.54 -26.89 -15.96
C GLY A 665 -13.22 -27.60 -15.65
N LEU A 666 -12.37 -26.90 -14.89
CA LEU A 666 -11.18 -27.48 -14.27
C LEU A 666 -10.86 -26.87 -12.90
N ILE A 667 -10.13 -27.65 -12.10
CA ILE A 667 -9.30 -27.15 -10.99
C ILE A 667 -7.85 -27.49 -11.30
N SER A 668 -6.93 -26.56 -11.06
CA SER A 668 -5.49 -26.75 -11.22
C SER A 668 -4.76 -26.31 -9.95
N TRP A 669 -4.17 -27.23 -9.20
CA TRP A 669 -3.33 -26.92 -8.03
C TRP A 669 -1.87 -26.72 -8.45
N PHE A 670 -1.29 -25.59 -8.06
CA PHE A 670 0.11 -25.27 -8.30
C PHE A 670 0.69 -24.40 -7.17
N ALA A 671 1.98 -24.54 -6.87
CA ALA A 671 2.64 -23.83 -5.77
C ALA A 671 3.33 -22.55 -6.28
N ILE A 672 2.67 -21.39 -6.13
CA ILE A 672 3.25 -20.07 -6.45
C ILE A 672 2.49 -18.97 -5.70
N HIS A 673 3.17 -17.95 -5.18
CA HIS A 673 2.50 -16.74 -4.71
C HIS A 673 1.93 -15.91 -5.87
N PRO A 674 0.67 -15.47 -5.79
CA PRO A 674 0.13 -14.40 -6.63
C PRO A 674 0.53 -13.02 -6.06
N VAL A 675 1.81 -12.69 -6.26
CA VAL A 675 2.50 -11.45 -5.88
C VAL A 675 3.30 -10.85 -7.05
N SER A 676 2.86 -11.11 -8.29
CA SER A 676 3.43 -10.43 -9.46
C SER A 676 3.06 -8.94 -9.46
N MET A 677 1.86 -8.61 -8.97
CA MET A 677 1.43 -7.25 -8.64
C MET A 677 1.99 -6.83 -7.27
N LYS A 678 3.22 -6.29 -7.29
CA LYS A 678 3.96 -5.71 -6.16
C LYS A 678 3.13 -4.71 -5.32
N ASN A 679 3.60 -4.45 -4.10
CA ASN A 679 2.94 -3.55 -3.13
C ASN A 679 2.79 -2.06 -3.53
N THR A 680 3.32 -1.66 -4.68
CA THR A 680 3.04 -0.36 -5.33
C THR A 680 1.70 -0.33 -6.07
N ASN A 681 1.02 -1.47 -6.22
CA ASN A 681 -0.27 -1.58 -6.88
C ASN A 681 -1.41 -0.94 -6.05
N HIS A 682 -2.32 -0.27 -6.75
CA HIS A 682 -3.56 0.30 -6.21
C HIS A 682 -4.84 -0.19 -6.93
N LEU A 683 -4.74 -1.06 -7.94
CA LEU A 683 -5.89 -1.61 -8.68
C LEU A 683 -6.24 -3.00 -8.17
N VAL A 684 -7.52 -3.24 -7.84
CA VAL A 684 -8.00 -4.58 -7.47
C VAL A 684 -7.81 -5.56 -8.65
N ASN A 685 -7.25 -6.74 -8.35
CA ASN A 685 -7.04 -7.81 -9.33
C ASN A 685 -6.77 -9.18 -8.65
N SER A 686 -6.86 -10.25 -9.45
CA SER A 686 -6.63 -11.64 -9.05
C SER A 686 -5.21 -12.17 -9.34
N ASP A 687 -4.27 -11.28 -9.71
CA ASP A 687 -2.84 -11.55 -9.97
C ASP A 687 -2.61 -12.71 -10.98
N ASN A 688 -1.48 -13.41 -10.91
CA ASN A 688 -0.99 -14.31 -11.97
C ASN A 688 -1.86 -15.57 -12.16
N VAL A 689 -2.28 -16.24 -11.08
CA VAL A 689 -3.25 -17.36 -11.13
C VAL A 689 -4.65 -16.89 -11.55
N GLY A 690 -5.00 -15.62 -11.27
CA GLY A 690 -6.19 -14.97 -11.78
C GLY A 690 -6.15 -14.77 -13.29
N TYR A 691 -5.02 -14.33 -13.84
CA TYR A 691 -4.83 -14.26 -15.30
C TYR A 691 -4.83 -15.64 -15.95
N ALA A 692 -4.25 -16.67 -15.31
CA ALA A 692 -4.33 -18.05 -15.79
C ALA A 692 -5.78 -18.55 -15.85
N SER A 693 -6.58 -18.25 -14.82
CA SER A 693 -8.02 -18.54 -14.77
C SER A 693 -8.78 -17.81 -15.89
N TYR A 694 -8.52 -16.50 -16.05
CA TYR A 694 -9.11 -15.65 -17.10
C TYR A 694 -8.82 -16.16 -18.51
N LEU A 695 -7.56 -16.52 -18.82
CA LEU A 695 -7.18 -17.04 -20.14
C LEU A 695 -7.93 -18.34 -20.47
N PHE A 696 -8.06 -19.23 -19.50
CA PHE A 696 -8.74 -20.52 -19.70
C PHE A 696 -10.26 -20.35 -19.82
N GLU A 697 -10.86 -19.49 -19.02
CA GLU A 697 -12.29 -19.16 -19.12
C GLU A 697 -12.61 -18.47 -20.45
N GLN A 698 -11.78 -17.52 -20.91
CA GLN A 698 -11.98 -16.86 -22.21
C GLN A 698 -11.70 -17.75 -23.43
N GLU A 699 -10.78 -18.73 -23.35
CA GLU A 699 -10.64 -19.70 -24.45
C GLU A 699 -11.86 -20.63 -24.54
N LYS A 700 -12.41 -21.10 -23.41
CA LYS A 700 -13.53 -22.06 -23.43
C LYS A 700 -14.88 -21.37 -23.66
N ASN A 701 -15.12 -20.22 -23.02
CA ASN A 701 -16.34 -19.42 -23.18
C ASN A 701 -16.29 -18.50 -24.42
N LYS A 702 -16.03 -19.08 -25.61
CA LYS A 702 -15.91 -18.29 -26.85
C LYS A 702 -17.18 -17.50 -27.15
N GLY A 703 -17.05 -16.17 -27.23
CA GLY A 703 -18.16 -15.24 -27.46
C GLY A 703 -18.81 -14.66 -26.21
N TYR A 704 -18.35 -15.03 -25.01
CA TYR A 704 -18.78 -14.40 -23.75
C TYR A 704 -17.77 -13.34 -23.28
N LEU A 705 -18.27 -12.37 -22.50
CA LEU A 705 -17.43 -11.38 -21.83
C LEU A 705 -16.70 -11.99 -20.61
N PRO A 706 -15.55 -11.44 -20.20
CA PRO A 706 -14.86 -11.86 -18.99
C PRO A 706 -15.75 -11.89 -17.75
N GLY A 707 -15.78 -13.06 -17.09
CA GLY A 707 -16.68 -13.36 -15.97
C GLY A 707 -17.96 -14.10 -16.36
N GLU A 708 -18.36 -14.08 -17.63
CA GLU A 708 -19.55 -14.76 -18.15
C GLU A 708 -19.21 -16.12 -18.80
N GLY A 709 -20.23 -16.82 -19.28
CA GLY A 709 -20.11 -18.14 -19.93
C GLY A 709 -20.08 -19.33 -18.95
N PRO A 710 -20.49 -20.53 -19.42
CA PRO A 710 -20.76 -21.68 -18.56
C PRO A 710 -19.51 -22.38 -18.01
N TYR A 711 -18.37 -22.33 -18.72
CA TYR A 711 -17.14 -22.98 -18.30
C TYR A 711 -16.50 -22.24 -17.12
N VAL A 712 -15.98 -23.00 -16.14
CA VAL A 712 -15.31 -22.45 -14.94
C VAL A 712 -13.91 -23.05 -14.79
N ALA A 713 -12.89 -22.20 -14.68
CA ALA A 713 -11.50 -22.63 -14.50
C ALA A 713 -10.91 -22.01 -13.22
N ALA A 714 -10.50 -22.84 -12.27
CA ALA A 714 -9.89 -22.37 -11.02
C ALA A 714 -8.43 -22.82 -10.91
N PHE A 715 -7.53 -21.85 -10.74
CA PHE A 715 -6.15 -22.11 -10.34
C PHE A 715 -6.05 -21.96 -8.81
N ALA A 716 -5.99 -23.10 -8.13
CA ALA A 716 -6.02 -23.21 -6.68
C ALA A 716 -4.62 -23.15 -6.07
N SER A 717 -4.53 -22.52 -4.90
CA SER A 717 -3.30 -22.45 -4.11
C SER A 717 -2.87 -23.83 -3.60
N SER A 718 -1.56 -24.05 -3.54
CA SER A 718 -0.93 -25.25 -2.99
C SER A 718 0.02 -24.87 -1.84
N ASN A 719 1.07 -25.67 -1.58
CA ASN A 719 2.15 -25.34 -0.65
C ASN A 719 3.10 -24.26 -1.21
N LEU A 720 2.58 -23.03 -1.34
CA LEU A 720 3.23 -21.88 -1.97
C LEU A 720 4.11 -21.04 -1.04
N GLY A 721 4.22 -21.38 0.25
CA GLY A 721 4.71 -20.49 1.32
C GLY A 721 6.12 -19.93 1.16
N ASP A 722 7.01 -20.64 0.47
CA ASP A 722 8.37 -20.19 0.15
C ASP A 722 8.59 -19.97 -1.36
N VAL A 723 7.53 -19.91 -2.17
CA VAL A 723 7.60 -19.88 -3.64
C VAL A 723 7.11 -18.55 -4.22
N SER A 724 7.99 -17.86 -4.95
CA SER A 724 7.77 -16.52 -5.53
C SER A 724 7.67 -16.57 -7.07
N PRO A 725 6.84 -15.70 -7.70
CA PRO A 725 6.75 -15.51 -9.15
C PRO A 725 7.82 -14.54 -9.70
N ASN A 726 8.61 -13.91 -8.83
CA ASN A 726 9.56 -12.86 -9.21
C ASN A 726 10.90 -13.47 -9.66
N VAL A 727 10.86 -14.20 -10.78
CA VAL A 727 11.88 -15.17 -11.21
C VAL A 727 13.25 -14.60 -11.60
N LEU A 728 13.42 -13.29 -11.74
CA LEU A 728 14.75 -12.68 -11.94
C LEU A 728 15.59 -12.60 -10.64
N GLY A 729 15.01 -13.07 -9.52
CA GLY A 729 15.70 -13.17 -8.24
C GLY A 729 15.80 -11.84 -7.48
N PRO A 730 16.23 -11.90 -6.20
CA PRO A 730 16.35 -10.72 -5.35
C PRO A 730 17.58 -9.89 -5.69
N GLN A 731 17.36 -8.60 -5.95
CA GLN A 731 18.39 -7.64 -6.34
C GLN A 731 18.26 -6.34 -5.51
N CYS A 732 19.38 -5.65 -5.34
CA CYS A 732 19.47 -4.37 -4.68
C CYS A 732 19.03 -3.25 -5.62
N THR A 733 17.85 -2.69 -5.38
CA THR A 733 17.18 -1.67 -6.21
C THR A 733 17.96 -0.36 -6.40
N ASN A 734 19.09 -0.19 -5.71
CA ASN A 734 20.02 0.94 -5.80
C ASN A 734 21.39 0.60 -6.43
N THR A 735 21.81 -0.65 -6.50
CA THR A 735 23.14 -1.05 -7.01
C THR A 735 23.10 -2.11 -8.13
N GLY A 736 21.97 -2.80 -8.31
CA GLY A 736 21.84 -3.94 -9.23
C GLY A 736 22.49 -5.23 -8.73
N GLU A 737 23.17 -5.20 -7.58
CA GLU A 737 23.81 -6.38 -6.98
C GLU A 737 22.77 -7.41 -6.51
N SER A 738 23.09 -8.71 -6.56
CA SER A 738 22.20 -9.72 -5.99
C SER A 738 22.19 -9.64 -4.45
N CYS A 739 21.01 -9.78 -3.86
CA CYS A 739 20.82 -9.91 -2.43
C CYS A 739 20.20 -11.28 -2.05
N ASP A 740 20.49 -12.32 -2.84
CA ASP A 740 20.21 -13.72 -2.46
C ASP A 740 21.18 -14.17 -1.36
N ASN A 741 20.90 -13.72 -0.14
CA ASN A 741 21.65 -14.04 1.07
C ASN A 741 20.69 -14.40 2.21
N ALA A 742 21.22 -15.03 3.26
CA ALA A 742 20.43 -15.57 4.38
C ALA A 742 19.51 -14.54 5.05
N ASN A 743 19.87 -13.25 5.00
CA ASN A 743 19.11 -12.15 5.60
C ASN A 743 18.22 -11.37 4.61
N SER A 744 18.37 -11.62 3.30
CA SER A 744 17.80 -10.82 2.20
C SER A 744 17.98 -9.32 2.40
N SER A 745 19.24 -8.89 2.53
CA SER A 745 19.63 -7.51 2.81
C SER A 745 20.73 -7.01 1.87
N CYS A 746 20.65 -5.75 1.49
CA CYS A 746 21.66 -5.05 0.70
C CYS A 746 22.72 -4.38 1.58
N PRO A 747 24.00 -4.30 1.15
CA PRO A 747 25.05 -3.58 1.89
C PRO A 747 24.73 -2.09 2.07
N ILE A 748 24.13 -1.48 1.04
CA ILE A 748 23.67 -0.08 1.05
C ILE A 748 22.14 -0.07 1.10
N GLY A 749 21.57 0.52 2.16
CA GLY A 749 20.12 0.66 2.34
C GLY A 749 19.40 -0.56 2.94
N GLY A 750 20.11 -1.67 3.22
CA GLY A 750 19.61 -2.76 4.04
C GLY A 750 18.49 -3.61 3.40
N PRO A 751 17.60 -4.21 4.20
CA PRO A 751 16.58 -5.15 3.70
C PRO A 751 15.51 -4.46 2.85
N SER A 752 15.21 -3.18 3.09
CA SER A 752 14.23 -2.42 2.30
C SER A 752 14.61 -2.17 0.84
N MET A 753 15.89 -2.36 0.46
CA MET A 753 16.34 -2.22 -0.92
C MET A 753 16.38 -3.56 -1.67
N CYS A 754 16.28 -4.69 -0.97
CA CYS A 754 16.35 -6.03 -1.53
C CYS A 754 14.97 -6.48 -2.04
N VAL A 755 14.78 -6.49 -3.36
CA VAL A 755 13.48 -6.77 -3.99
C VAL A 755 13.67 -7.73 -5.16
N ALA A 756 12.77 -8.69 -5.31
CA ALA A 756 12.74 -9.59 -6.46
C ALA A 756 11.97 -8.98 -7.64
N MET A 757 12.45 -9.24 -8.86
CA MET A 757 11.84 -8.72 -10.08
C MET A 757 11.13 -9.84 -10.87
N GLY A 758 9.92 -9.55 -11.36
CA GLY A 758 9.24 -10.39 -12.35
C GLY A 758 9.87 -10.28 -13.74
N PRO A 759 9.47 -11.13 -14.69
CA PRO A 759 10.13 -11.27 -15.99
C PRO A 759 9.74 -10.23 -17.05
N GLY A 760 8.74 -9.37 -16.78
CA GLY A 760 8.29 -8.32 -17.71
C GLY A 760 8.91 -6.95 -17.42
N GLN A 761 8.73 -6.00 -18.34
CA GLN A 761 9.15 -4.60 -18.21
C GLN A 761 8.44 -3.91 -17.03
N ASP A 762 7.19 -4.30 -16.74
CA ASP A 762 6.44 -3.85 -15.58
C ASP A 762 5.75 -5.00 -14.81
N MET A 763 5.01 -4.64 -13.76
CA MET A 763 4.28 -5.59 -12.91
C MET A 763 3.07 -6.23 -13.61
N PHE A 764 2.41 -5.53 -14.54
CA PHE A 764 1.26 -6.05 -15.29
C PHE A 764 1.75 -7.10 -16.29
N GLU A 765 2.79 -6.80 -17.07
CA GLU A 765 3.40 -7.75 -18.00
C GLU A 765 4.02 -8.94 -17.25
N SER A 766 4.71 -8.70 -16.12
CA SER A 766 5.19 -9.79 -15.26
C SER A 766 4.07 -10.72 -14.78
N THR A 767 2.91 -10.16 -14.44
CA THR A 767 1.72 -10.93 -14.05
C THR A 767 1.16 -11.74 -15.22
N GLN A 768 1.13 -11.13 -16.41
CA GLN A 768 0.64 -11.79 -17.63
C GLN A 768 1.58 -12.90 -18.12
N ILE A 769 2.90 -12.71 -18.06
CA ILE A 769 3.88 -13.74 -18.43
C ILE A 769 3.77 -14.95 -17.49
N ILE A 770 3.80 -14.75 -16.18
CA ILE A 770 3.73 -15.84 -15.20
C ILE A 770 2.37 -16.56 -15.28
N GLY A 771 1.26 -15.82 -15.36
CA GLY A 771 -0.07 -16.39 -15.53
C GLY A 771 -0.22 -17.17 -16.85
N ARG A 772 0.41 -16.71 -17.94
CA ARG A 772 0.41 -17.42 -19.23
C ARG A 772 1.18 -18.73 -19.17
N ILE A 773 2.39 -18.77 -18.59
CA ILE A 773 3.18 -20.01 -18.43
C ILE A 773 2.38 -21.07 -17.64
N ILE A 774 1.67 -20.65 -16.59
CA ILE A 774 0.81 -21.49 -15.77
C ILE A 774 -0.40 -22.00 -16.58
N TYR A 775 -1.07 -21.12 -17.33
CA TYR A 775 -2.18 -21.46 -18.21
C TYR A 775 -1.78 -22.43 -19.34
N ASP A 776 -0.64 -22.20 -20.02
CA ASP A 776 -0.20 -23.02 -21.15
C ASP A 776 0.09 -24.46 -20.71
N LYS A 777 0.73 -24.65 -19.55
CA LYS A 777 0.93 -26.01 -18.99
C LYS A 777 -0.38 -26.64 -18.52
N ALA A 778 -1.29 -25.88 -17.91
CA ALA A 778 -2.61 -26.40 -17.57
C ALA A 778 -3.39 -26.83 -18.82
N LYS A 779 -3.27 -26.10 -19.94
CA LYS A 779 -3.92 -26.44 -21.20
C LYS A 779 -3.38 -27.76 -21.77
N GLU A 780 -2.06 -27.91 -21.85
CA GLU A 780 -1.40 -29.15 -22.26
C GLU A 780 -1.90 -30.36 -21.42
N LEU A 781 -1.97 -30.19 -20.09
CA LEU A 781 -2.46 -31.23 -19.19
C LEU A 781 -3.97 -31.49 -19.34
N TYR A 782 -4.78 -30.47 -19.62
CA TYR A 782 -6.22 -30.58 -19.82
C TYR A 782 -6.61 -31.25 -21.15
N GLU A 783 -5.81 -31.03 -22.20
CA GLU A 783 -5.99 -31.67 -23.51
C GLU A 783 -5.52 -33.14 -23.49
N SER A 784 -4.47 -33.45 -22.73
CA SER A 784 -3.94 -34.82 -22.57
C SER A 784 -4.52 -35.63 -21.40
N ALA A 785 -5.44 -35.08 -20.61
CA ALA A 785 -6.02 -35.75 -19.44
C ALA A 785 -6.85 -36.99 -19.81
N SER A 786 -6.31 -38.19 -19.55
CA SER A 786 -6.95 -39.48 -19.88
C SER A 786 -7.18 -40.41 -18.68
N GLN A 787 -6.61 -40.11 -17.50
CA GLN A 787 -6.84 -40.93 -16.30
C GLN A 787 -8.16 -40.52 -15.64
N GLU A 788 -9.21 -41.33 -15.80
CA GLU A 788 -10.49 -41.11 -15.13
C GLU A 788 -10.37 -41.29 -13.61
N VAL A 789 -10.99 -40.40 -12.85
CA VAL A 789 -11.09 -40.44 -11.40
C VAL A 789 -12.39 -41.16 -11.03
N THR A 790 -12.28 -42.23 -10.24
CA THR A 790 -13.41 -43.07 -9.84
C THR A 790 -13.24 -43.57 -8.40
N GLY A 791 -14.35 -43.86 -7.72
CA GLY A 791 -14.40 -44.33 -6.33
C GLY A 791 -15.32 -43.45 -5.47
N PRO A 792 -15.51 -43.77 -4.18
CA PRO A 792 -16.48 -43.09 -3.34
C PRO A 792 -16.08 -41.63 -3.02
N LEU A 793 -17.10 -40.83 -2.69
CA LEU A 793 -16.98 -39.49 -2.15
C LEU A 793 -17.03 -39.55 -0.62
N ALA A 794 -15.98 -39.05 0.05
CA ALA A 794 -15.91 -39.02 1.51
C ALA A 794 -15.20 -37.76 2.02
N SER A 795 -15.45 -37.40 3.28
CA SER A 795 -14.91 -36.19 3.88
C SER A 795 -14.80 -36.29 5.40
N ALA A 796 -13.67 -35.85 5.95
CA ALA A 796 -13.45 -35.72 7.39
C ALA A 796 -13.02 -34.30 7.75
N HIS A 797 -13.55 -33.78 8.86
CA HIS A 797 -13.24 -32.45 9.39
C HIS A 797 -13.14 -32.51 10.92
N GLN A 798 -12.24 -31.70 11.47
CA GLN A 798 -12.10 -31.50 12.90
C GLN A 798 -11.71 -30.05 13.19
N TRP A 799 -12.26 -29.47 14.26
CA TRP A 799 -11.69 -28.27 14.86
C TRP A 799 -10.64 -28.64 15.90
N VAL A 800 -9.49 -27.97 15.88
CA VAL A 800 -8.35 -28.29 16.74
C VAL A 800 -7.90 -27.04 17.47
N ASN A 801 -7.68 -27.16 18.79
CA ASN A 801 -6.95 -26.13 19.52
C ASN A 801 -5.46 -26.27 19.22
N MET A 802 -4.95 -25.47 18.28
CA MET A 802 -3.55 -25.54 17.85
C MET A 802 -2.55 -25.05 18.91
N THR A 803 -3.02 -24.48 20.03
CA THR A 803 -2.15 -24.07 21.16
C THR A 803 -1.77 -25.21 22.11
N ASP A 804 -2.42 -26.37 21.98
CA ASP A 804 -2.40 -27.44 22.99
C ASP A 804 -2.22 -28.85 22.40
N VAL A 805 -1.62 -28.96 21.20
CA VAL A 805 -1.44 -30.24 20.51
C VAL A 805 -0.17 -30.93 21.01
N THR A 806 -0.33 -32.07 21.68
CA THR A 806 0.77 -33.01 21.94
C THR A 806 1.18 -33.70 20.64
N VAL A 807 2.47 -33.60 20.29
CA VAL A 807 3.06 -34.13 19.07
C VAL A 807 4.05 -35.23 19.42
N TRP A 808 3.94 -36.39 18.76
CA TRP A 808 4.88 -37.51 18.93
C TRP A 808 6.01 -37.42 17.91
N LEU A 809 7.25 -37.16 18.35
CA LEU A 809 8.42 -37.17 17.45
C LEU A 809 9.00 -38.59 17.29
N ASN A 810 8.82 -39.43 18.31
CA ASN A 810 8.99 -40.88 18.25
C ASN A 810 8.13 -41.54 19.36
N SER A 811 8.22 -42.86 19.50
CA SER A 811 7.43 -43.65 20.48
C SER A 811 7.72 -43.35 21.97
N THR A 812 8.78 -42.61 22.28
CA THR A 812 9.22 -42.29 23.66
C THR A 812 9.33 -40.79 23.95
N HIS A 813 9.28 -39.94 22.92
CA HIS A 813 9.51 -38.50 23.04
C HIS A 813 8.37 -37.70 22.41
N THR A 814 7.64 -37.01 23.28
CA THR A 814 6.58 -36.06 22.92
C THR A 814 7.05 -34.62 23.11
N VAL A 815 6.54 -33.75 22.25
CA VAL A 815 6.66 -32.29 22.32
C VAL A 815 5.26 -31.67 22.21
N LYS A 816 5.18 -30.34 22.22
CA LYS A 816 3.90 -29.61 22.20
C LYS A 816 3.96 -28.45 21.20
N THR A 817 2.80 -28.06 20.66
CA THR A 817 2.63 -26.76 20.01
C THR A 817 2.52 -25.62 21.03
N CYS A 818 2.64 -24.40 20.56
CA CYS A 818 2.64 -23.17 21.37
C CYS A 818 1.39 -22.32 21.12
N LYS A 819 1.06 -21.44 22.07
CA LYS A 819 0.19 -20.27 21.83
C LYS A 819 0.73 -19.45 20.65
N PRO A 820 -0.12 -18.86 19.78
CA PRO A 820 0.36 -18.21 18.57
C PRO A 820 1.30 -17.03 18.84
N ALA A 821 2.49 -17.00 18.22
CA ALA A 821 3.40 -15.85 18.27
C ALA A 821 4.18 -15.61 16.97
N LEU A 822 4.37 -14.33 16.62
CA LEU A 822 5.16 -13.88 15.47
C LEU A 822 6.58 -13.48 15.90
N GLY A 823 7.57 -13.83 15.08
CA GLY A 823 8.99 -13.56 15.32
C GLY A 823 9.45 -12.22 14.79
N TYR A 824 10.67 -11.78 15.15
CA TYR A 824 11.23 -10.51 14.65
C TYR A 824 11.20 -10.40 13.12
N SER A 825 11.64 -11.42 12.40
CA SER A 825 11.67 -11.43 10.94
C SER A 825 10.29 -11.47 10.25
N PHE A 826 9.16 -11.53 10.99
CA PHE A 826 7.85 -11.19 10.41
C PHE A 826 7.81 -9.72 9.99
N ALA A 827 8.38 -8.82 10.78
CA ALA A 827 8.40 -7.39 10.48
C ALA A 827 9.40 -7.00 9.37
N ALA A 828 10.23 -7.94 8.91
CA ALA A 828 11.15 -7.77 7.78
C ALA A 828 10.47 -7.89 6.40
N GLY A 829 9.32 -8.56 6.33
CA GLY A 829 8.69 -8.93 5.06
C GLY A 829 9.54 -9.92 4.24
N THR A 830 9.29 -9.96 2.93
CA THR A 830 10.00 -10.85 1.98
C THR A 830 10.60 -10.05 0.81
N ILE A 831 11.32 -10.73 -0.08
CA ILE A 831 11.82 -10.15 -1.34
C ILE A 831 10.69 -9.73 -2.30
N ASP A 832 9.47 -10.27 -2.13
CA ASP A 832 8.27 -9.84 -2.86
C ASP A 832 7.66 -8.56 -2.28
N GLY A 833 7.93 -8.30 -0.99
CA GLY A 833 7.38 -7.17 -0.25
C GLY A 833 8.06 -7.00 1.11
N PHE A 834 9.10 -6.17 1.14
CA PHE A 834 9.86 -5.82 2.35
C PHE A 834 8.96 -5.17 3.42
N GLY A 835 9.38 -5.17 4.68
CA GLY A 835 8.67 -4.57 5.81
C GLY A 835 8.55 -3.03 5.76
N THR A 836 8.03 -2.42 6.83
CA THR A 836 8.00 -0.94 6.99
C THR A 836 9.10 -0.42 7.92
N VAL A 837 9.84 -1.33 8.56
CA VAL A 837 10.88 -1.07 9.56
C VAL A 837 12.08 -1.95 9.25
N SER A 838 13.30 -1.52 9.59
CA SER A 838 14.58 -2.13 9.20
C SER A 838 14.93 -3.46 9.89
N PHE A 839 13.96 -4.36 10.08
CA PHE A 839 14.20 -5.75 10.45
C PHE A 839 14.76 -6.53 9.26
N THR A 840 15.69 -7.45 9.50
CA THR A 840 16.18 -8.41 8.50
C THR A 840 15.49 -9.76 8.63
N GLN A 841 15.59 -10.60 7.61
CA GLN A 841 15.26 -12.02 7.75
C GLN A 841 16.39 -12.77 8.49
N GLY A 842 16.08 -13.90 9.10
CA GLY A 842 17.07 -14.75 9.76
C GLY A 842 17.41 -14.34 11.20
N MET A 843 16.54 -13.61 11.89
CA MET A 843 16.77 -13.16 13.26
C MET A 843 16.40 -14.26 14.27
N THR A 844 17.41 -14.94 14.83
CA THR A 844 17.26 -15.91 15.94
C THR A 844 17.39 -15.28 17.33
N GLU A 845 17.79 -14.01 17.41
CA GLU A 845 17.95 -13.25 18.65
C GLU A 845 17.12 -11.96 18.61
N GLY A 846 16.66 -11.52 19.78
CA GLY A 846 15.92 -10.26 19.95
C GLY A 846 16.85 -9.07 20.15
N ASP A 847 16.30 -7.86 20.04
CA ASP A 847 17.00 -6.61 20.34
C ASP A 847 16.41 -5.95 21.59
N SER A 848 17.26 -5.37 22.43
CA SER A 848 16.85 -4.79 23.72
C SER A 848 15.88 -3.61 23.57
N PHE A 849 15.94 -2.83 22.48
CA PHE A 849 15.01 -1.73 22.25
C PHE A 849 13.64 -2.25 21.82
N TRP A 850 13.58 -3.21 20.89
CA TRP A 850 12.32 -3.82 20.45
C TRP A 850 11.65 -4.68 21.53
N ASP A 851 12.43 -5.44 22.31
CA ASP A 851 11.93 -6.18 23.46
C ASP A 851 11.34 -5.24 24.52
N THR A 852 12.03 -4.14 24.85
CA THR A 852 11.50 -3.13 25.80
C THR A 852 10.24 -2.46 25.27
N LEU A 853 10.17 -2.13 23.98
CA LEU A 853 9.01 -1.50 23.36
C LEU A 853 7.79 -2.43 23.34
N ARG A 854 7.98 -3.71 23.00
CA ARG A 854 6.96 -4.77 23.12
C ARG A 854 6.47 -4.86 24.56
N ASP A 855 7.39 -5.00 25.51
CA ASP A 855 7.07 -5.23 26.92
C ASP A 855 6.29 -4.05 27.55
N GLN A 856 6.55 -2.81 27.12
CA GLN A 856 5.80 -1.63 27.59
C GLN A 856 4.47 -1.38 26.86
N VAL A 857 4.35 -1.73 25.58
CA VAL A 857 3.15 -1.40 24.77
C VAL A 857 2.12 -2.54 24.75
N LEU A 858 2.59 -3.80 24.73
CA LEU A 858 1.76 -5.01 24.61
C LEU A 858 1.87 -5.93 25.84
N GLY A 859 2.72 -5.57 26.81
CA GLY A 859 3.07 -6.43 27.93
C GLY A 859 4.21 -7.40 27.60
N LYS A 860 4.85 -7.96 28.62
CA LYS A 860 5.94 -8.92 28.47
C LYS A 860 5.41 -10.33 28.15
N PRO A 861 5.94 -11.04 27.13
CA PRO A 861 5.63 -12.45 26.88
C PRO A 861 6.00 -13.35 28.06
N SER A 862 5.20 -14.39 28.31
CA SER A 862 5.55 -15.41 29.31
C SER A 862 6.87 -16.11 28.99
N GLU A 863 7.58 -16.60 30.02
CA GLU A 863 8.77 -17.43 29.78
C GLU A 863 8.38 -18.78 29.16
N GLU A 864 7.14 -19.25 29.38
CA GLU A 864 6.54 -20.42 28.71
C GLU A 864 6.43 -20.24 27.18
N ILE A 865 5.86 -19.12 26.71
CA ILE A 865 5.74 -18.88 25.26
C ILE A 865 7.13 -18.64 24.63
N LYS A 866 8.05 -17.98 25.34
CA LYS A 866 9.43 -17.76 24.88
C LYS A 866 10.22 -19.07 24.75
N GLU A 867 10.12 -19.97 25.72
CA GLU A 867 10.81 -21.27 25.68
C GLU A 867 10.23 -22.16 24.57
N CYS A 868 8.91 -22.28 24.51
CA CYS A 868 8.20 -23.08 23.50
C CYS A 868 8.55 -22.64 22.06
N HIS A 869 8.77 -21.34 21.84
CA HIS A 869 9.05 -20.80 20.52
C HIS A 869 10.50 -20.88 20.04
N LYS A 870 11.48 -21.26 20.87
CA LYS A 870 12.90 -21.24 20.48
C LYS A 870 13.16 -22.00 19.16
N PRO A 871 14.04 -21.48 18.27
CA PRO A 871 14.87 -20.28 18.41
C PRO A 871 14.21 -18.97 17.94
N LYS A 872 12.88 -18.88 17.84
CA LYS A 872 12.19 -17.64 17.46
C LYS A 872 12.29 -16.57 18.56
N PRO A 873 12.87 -15.39 18.32
CA PRO A 873 12.69 -14.23 19.20
C PRO A 873 11.28 -13.68 18.96
N VAL A 874 10.43 -13.70 20.00
CA VAL A 874 9.02 -13.31 19.90
C VAL A 874 8.89 -11.79 19.80
N LEU A 875 8.42 -11.28 18.66
CA LEU A 875 8.09 -9.86 18.48
C LEU A 875 6.66 -9.56 18.95
N LEU A 876 5.71 -10.46 18.67
CA LEU A 876 4.29 -10.31 19.04
C LEU A 876 3.73 -11.63 19.63
N GLN A 877 3.45 -11.63 20.94
CA GLN A 877 2.90 -12.75 21.70
C GLN A 877 1.38 -12.92 21.49
N THR A 878 0.93 -13.04 20.24
CA THR A 878 -0.49 -12.91 19.85
C THR A 878 -1.50 -13.82 20.57
N GLY A 879 -1.10 -14.98 21.10
CA GLY A 879 -1.93 -15.86 21.93
C GLY A 879 -2.02 -15.48 23.41
N GLU A 880 -1.36 -14.39 23.80
CA GLU A 880 -1.48 -13.75 25.12
C GLU A 880 -2.14 -12.36 25.00
N LEU A 881 -2.43 -11.91 23.76
CA LEU A 881 -3.10 -10.66 23.43
C LEU A 881 -4.57 -10.92 23.09
N LEU A 882 -5.45 -10.62 24.04
CA LEU A 882 -6.89 -10.94 23.98
C LEU A 882 -7.81 -9.73 23.80
N ASN A 883 -7.24 -8.51 23.72
CA ASN A 883 -8.00 -7.26 23.63
C ASN A 883 -7.79 -6.56 22.27
N PRO A 884 -8.85 -6.01 21.62
CA PRO A 884 -10.28 -6.14 21.99
C PRO A 884 -10.83 -7.56 21.78
N HIS A 885 -10.16 -8.37 20.96
CA HIS A 885 -10.40 -9.80 20.75
C HIS A 885 -9.04 -10.53 20.68
N PRO A 886 -9.01 -11.88 20.73
CA PRO A 886 -7.81 -12.64 20.41
C PRO A 886 -7.14 -12.19 19.10
N TRP A 887 -5.82 -11.97 19.14
CA TRP A 887 -5.09 -11.44 17.99
C TRP A 887 -4.92 -12.49 16.88
N HIS A 888 -4.88 -13.78 17.23
CA HIS A 888 -4.83 -14.91 16.30
C HIS A 888 -5.81 -16.04 16.68
N PRO A 889 -6.13 -16.95 15.74
CA PRO A 889 -6.92 -18.15 16.02
C PRO A 889 -6.15 -19.14 16.90
N ASP A 890 -6.76 -19.53 18.01
CA ASP A 890 -6.38 -20.76 18.73
C ASP A 890 -7.06 -21.99 18.13
N ILE A 891 -8.32 -21.81 17.66
CA ILE A 891 -9.15 -22.89 17.09
C ILE A 891 -9.11 -22.86 15.57
N VAL A 892 -8.65 -23.96 14.98
CA VAL A 892 -8.30 -24.09 13.57
C VAL A 892 -9.04 -25.28 12.94
N ASP A 893 -9.46 -25.13 11.68
CA ASP A 893 -10.06 -26.21 10.89
C ASP A 893 -8.95 -27.08 10.27
N VAL A 894 -9.05 -28.40 10.44
CA VAL A 894 -8.34 -29.40 9.60
C VAL A 894 -9.38 -30.24 8.87
N GLN A 895 -9.14 -30.52 7.58
CA GLN A 895 -10.14 -31.15 6.73
C GLN A 895 -9.50 -31.89 5.55
N ILE A 896 -9.92 -33.13 5.32
CA ILE A 896 -9.60 -33.91 4.13
C ILE A 896 -10.90 -34.26 3.42
N VAL A 897 -10.88 -34.15 2.09
CA VAL A 897 -11.99 -34.56 1.24
C VAL A 897 -11.45 -35.44 0.12
N THR A 898 -12.10 -36.56 -0.17
CA THR A 898 -11.67 -37.54 -1.17
C THR A 898 -12.68 -37.66 -2.31
N LEU A 899 -12.15 -37.65 -3.53
CA LEU A 899 -12.85 -37.86 -4.80
C LEU A 899 -12.28 -39.15 -5.40
N GLY A 900 -12.81 -40.32 -5.00
CA GLY A 900 -12.19 -41.60 -5.33
C GLY A 900 -10.73 -41.66 -4.83
N PHE A 901 -9.77 -41.87 -5.75
CA PHE A 901 -8.34 -41.94 -5.40
C PHE A 901 -7.63 -40.57 -5.26
N LEU A 902 -8.33 -39.45 -5.41
CA LEU A 902 -7.79 -38.10 -5.16
C LEU A 902 -8.17 -37.61 -3.75
N ALA A 903 -7.19 -37.24 -2.93
CA ALA A 903 -7.39 -36.61 -1.63
C ALA A 903 -6.96 -35.13 -1.66
N ILE A 904 -7.86 -34.24 -1.28
CA ILE A 904 -7.63 -32.79 -1.14
C ILE A 904 -7.47 -32.49 0.35
N THR A 905 -6.28 -32.03 0.77
CA THR A 905 -6.02 -31.60 2.15
C THR A 905 -6.16 -30.08 2.26
N ALA A 906 -7.11 -29.60 3.05
CA ALA A 906 -7.50 -28.19 3.12
C ALA A 906 -6.70 -27.43 4.19
N ILE A 907 -5.50 -26.99 3.83
CA ILE A 907 -4.49 -26.44 4.73
C ILE A 907 -4.82 -25.00 5.16
N PRO A 908 -4.86 -24.69 6.48
CA PRO A 908 -5.27 -23.38 7.01
C PRO A 908 -4.17 -22.29 6.96
N GLY A 909 -3.30 -22.29 5.96
CA GLY A 909 -2.19 -21.36 5.87
C GLY A 909 -1.18 -21.70 4.78
N GLU A 910 -0.01 -21.06 4.86
CA GLU A 910 1.04 -21.12 3.85
C GLU A 910 2.10 -22.19 4.18
N PHE A 911 1.87 -23.41 3.71
CA PHE A 911 2.90 -24.46 3.77
C PHE A 911 4.07 -24.13 2.83
N THR A 912 5.30 -24.26 3.31
CA THR A 912 6.51 -24.25 2.44
C THR A 912 6.58 -25.48 1.55
N THR A 913 7.49 -25.45 0.58
CA THR A 913 7.77 -26.54 -0.36
C THR A 913 8.00 -27.86 0.38
N MET A 914 8.91 -27.92 1.36
CA MET A 914 9.16 -29.19 2.07
C MET A 914 8.05 -29.56 3.07
N SER A 915 7.39 -28.59 3.69
CA SER A 915 6.18 -28.84 4.51
C SER A 915 5.09 -29.57 3.72
N GLY A 916 4.79 -29.09 2.50
CA GLY A 916 3.81 -29.71 1.62
C GLY A 916 4.21 -31.10 1.17
N ARG A 917 5.48 -31.30 0.77
CA ARG A 917 6.04 -32.62 0.43
C ARG A 917 5.87 -33.65 1.56
N ARG A 918 6.26 -33.27 2.78
CA ARG A 918 6.16 -34.14 3.96
C ARG A 918 4.72 -34.52 4.28
N LEU A 919 3.77 -33.57 4.23
CA LEU A 919 2.36 -33.87 4.49
C LEU A 919 1.74 -34.70 3.36
N ARG A 920 2.00 -34.40 2.08
CA ARG A 920 1.53 -35.20 0.93
C ARG A 920 2.00 -36.66 1.03
N GLN A 921 3.28 -36.87 1.36
CA GLN A 921 3.82 -38.22 1.58
C GLN A 921 3.15 -38.92 2.77
N ALA A 922 3.12 -38.27 3.93
CA ALA A 922 2.63 -38.88 5.17
C ALA A 922 1.12 -39.21 5.14
N VAL A 923 0.32 -38.42 4.43
CA VAL A 923 -1.11 -38.69 4.23
C VAL A 923 -1.32 -39.85 3.25
N ARG A 924 -0.57 -39.90 2.14
CA ARG A 924 -0.62 -41.02 1.18
C ARG A 924 -0.26 -42.35 1.85
N GLU A 925 0.79 -42.37 2.67
CA GLU A 925 1.22 -43.56 3.42
C GLU A 925 0.19 -44.04 4.44
N GLU A 926 -0.55 -43.14 5.09
CA GLU A 926 -1.62 -43.53 6.02
C GLU A 926 -2.82 -44.14 5.27
N PHE A 927 -3.20 -43.58 4.12
CA PHE A 927 -4.21 -44.18 3.25
C PHE A 927 -3.78 -45.56 2.73
N GLU A 928 -2.54 -45.70 2.27
CA GLU A 928 -1.99 -46.97 1.79
C GLU A 928 -1.94 -48.04 2.91
N ALA A 929 -1.58 -47.65 4.13
CA ALA A 929 -1.57 -48.53 5.31
C ALA A 929 -2.96 -49.05 5.72
N TYR A 930 -4.03 -48.35 5.33
CA TYR A 930 -5.43 -48.75 5.58
C TYR A 930 -6.19 -49.16 4.30
N GLY A 931 -5.47 -49.52 3.23
CA GLY A 931 -6.02 -50.19 2.04
C GLY A 931 -6.48 -49.27 0.91
N MET A 932 -6.43 -47.94 1.08
CA MET A 932 -6.65 -46.96 0.01
C MET A 932 -5.32 -46.76 -0.75
N LEU A 933 -5.05 -47.64 -1.71
CA LEU A 933 -3.80 -47.65 -2.47
C LEU A 933 -3.74 -46.55 -3.55
N ASN A 934 -2.52 -46.11 -3.88
CA ASN A 934 -2.22 -45.16 -4.97
C ASN A 934 -2.89 -43.78 -4.87
N MET A 935 -3.25 -43.34 -3.65
CA MET A 935 -3.88 -42.03 -3.44
C MET A 935 -3.01 -40.89 -3.96
N THR A 936 -3.57 -40.05 -4.83
CA THR A 936 -2.98 -38.75 -5.16
C THR A 936 -3.41 -37.75 -4.10
N VAL A 937 -2.46 -37.20 -3.35
CA VAL A 937 -2.71 -36.17 -2.34
C VAL A 937 -2.32 -34.81 -2.89
N VAL A 938 -3.25 -33.85 -2.92
CA VAL A 938 -3.01 -32.44 -3.26
C VAL A 938 -3.14 -31.57 -2.02
N ILE A 939 -2.21 -30.61 -1.89
CA ILE A 939 -2.35 -29.51 -0.93
C ILE A 939 -3.30 -28.49 -1.56
N SER A 940 -4.33 -28.09 -0.81
CA SER A 940 -5.04 -26.83 -1.06
C SER A 940 -4.64 -25.85 0.03
N GLY A 941 -3.97 -24.76 -0.34
CA GLY A 941 -3.53 -23.74 0.61
C GLY A 941 -4.66 -22.86 1.12
N LEU A 942 -4.37 -22.00 2.11
CA LEU A 942 -5.25 -20.89 2.54
C LEU A 942 -6.71 -21.25 2.85
N CYS A 943 -6.97 -22.49 3.23
CA CYS A 943 -8.31 -23.01 3.37
C CYS A 943 -8.92 -22.62 4.71
N ASN A 944 -10.21 -22.27 4.70
CA ASN A 944 -11.10 -22.21 5.85
C ASN A 944 -10.82 -21.12 6.92
N VAL A 945 -9.59 -21.03 7.41
CA VAL A 945 -9.11 -20.04 8.38
C VAL A 945 -7.61 -19.85 8.13
N TYR A 946 -7.13 -18.62 8.21
CA TYR A 946 -5.72 -18.30 8.00
C TYR A 946 -4.91 -18.29 9.31
N THR A 947 -3.81 -19.04 9.35
CA THR A 947 -2.89 -19.18 10.50
C THR A 947 -1.44 -18.79 10.17
N HIS A 948 -1.24 -17.90 9.19
CA HIS A 948 0.10 -17.58 8.64
C HIS A 948 0.79 -18.81 8.04
N TYR A 949 2.07 -19.02 8.34
CA TYR A 949 2.97 -19.91 7.60
C TYR A 949 3.22 -21.22 8.35
N ILE A 950 3.68 -22.23 7.62
CA ILE A 950 4.09 -23.52 8.19
C ILE A 950 5.38 -23.97 7.50
N THR A 951 6.50 -23.78 8.20
CA THR A 951 7.82 -24.32 7.84
C THR A 951 8.04 -25.72 8.40
N THR A 952 9.03 -26.44 7.87
CA THR A 952 9.58 -27.61 8.56
C THR A 952 10.24 -27.22 9.89
N TYR A 953 10.55 -28.20 10.75
CA TYR A 953 11.29 -27.94 12.00
C TYR A 953 12.67 -27.34 11.69
N GLU A 954 13.29 -27.82 10.62
CA GLU A 954 14.62 -27.42 10.15
C GLU A 954 14.61 -26.02 9.53
N GLU A 955 13.66 -25.73 8.65
CA GLU A 955 13.41 -24.39 8.11
C GLU A 955 13.06 -23.38 9.22
N TYR A 956 12.36 -23.82 10.27
CA TYR A 956 12.02 -23.00 11.43
C TYR A 956 13.27 -22.51 12.18
N GLN A 957 14.33 -23.31 12.25
CA GLN A 957 15.55 -22.92 12.97
C GLN A 957 16.21 -21.68 12.34
N ALA A 958 16.10 -21.53 11.03
CA ALA A 958 16.72 -20.44 10.26
C ALA A 958 16.01 -19.08 10.41
N GLN A 959 14.82 -19.00 11.04
CA GLN A 959 14.06 -17.76 11.34
C GLN A 959 13.98 -16.71 10.21
N ARG A 960 13.89 -17.14 8.94
CA ARG A 960 13.41 -16.31 7.83
C ARG A 960 11.91 -16.00 7.97
N TYR A 961 11.34 -15.18 7.07
CA TYR A 961 9.98 -14.65 7.20
C TYR A 961 8.91 -15.73 7.47
N GLU A 962 8.97 -16.85 6.74
CA GLU A 962 8.03 -17.97 6.89
C GLU A 962 8.16 -18.64 8.28
N ALA A 963 9.38 -18.79 8.78
CA ALA A 963 9.69 -19.40 10.08
C ALA A 963 9.30 -18.48 11.25
N ALA A 964 9.59 -17.18 11.14
CA ALA A 964 9.10 -16.17 12.09
C ALA A 964 7.57 -16.09 12.08
N SER A 965 6.94 -16.34 10.93
CA SER A 965 5.49 -16.38 10.74
C SER A 965 4.83 -17.75 11.00
N THR A 966 5.59 -18.76 11.43
CA THR A 966 5.04 -20.08 11.81
C THR A 966 4.52 -20.03 13.24
N ILE A 967 3.24 -19.72 13.42
CA ILE A 967 2.74 -19.15 14.70
C ILE A 967 2.63 -20.14 15.86
N TYR A 968 2.43 -21.44 15.66
CA TYR A 968 2.28 -22.42 16.77
C TYR A 968 3.59 -23.10 17.20
N GLY A 969 4.73 -22.51 16.84
CA GLY A 969 6.07 -22.96 17.26
C GLY A 969 6.75 -23.95 16.32
N PRO A 970 7.94 -24.46 16.69
CA PRO A 970 8.79 -25.29 15.83
C PRO A 970 8.14 -26.62 15.40
N HIS A 971 7.12 -27.09 16.12
CA HIS A 971 6.44 -28.36 15.85
C HIS A 971 5.11 -28.21 15.09
N THR A 972 4.80 -27.01 14.57
CA THR A 972 3.56 -26.71 13.83
C THR A 972 3.31 -27.71 12.69
N LEU A 973 4.31 -27.97 11.83
CA LEU A 973 4.17 -28.95 10.74
C LEU A 973 3.92 -30.37 11.27
N SER A 974 4.63 -30.78 12.32
CA SER A 974 4.52 -32.14 12.87
C SER A 974 3.13 -32.37 13.50
N ALA A 975 2.55 -31.34 14.13
CA ALA A 975 1.17 -31.34 14.57
C ALA A 975 0.19 -31.52 13.40
N TYR A 976 0.33 -30.74 12.31
CA TYR A 976 -0.51 -30.91 11.13
C TYR A 976 -0.37 -32.29 10.50
N ILE A 977 0.86 -32.82 10.33
CA ILE A 977 1.06 -34.19 9.81
C ILE A 977 0.33 -35.23 10.68
N GLN A 978 0.44 -35.13 12.01
CA GLN A 978 -0.26 -36.03 12.93
C GLN A 978 -1.79 -35.93 12.79
N LEU A 979 -2.35 -34.72 12.73
CA LEU A 979 -3.79 -34.48 12.59
C LEU A 979 -4.33 -34.95 11.24
N TYR A 980 -3.62 -34.67 10.16
CA TYR A 980 -4.00 -35.08 8.81
C TYR A 980 -3.90 -36.61 8.62
N ARG A 981 -2.95 -37.30 9.27
CA ARG A 981 -2.97 -38.78 9.32
C ARG A 981 -4.19 -39.31 10.07
N VAL A 982 -4.57 -38.72 11.21
CA VAL A 982 -5.80 -39.12 11.94
C VAL A 982 -7.05 -38.97 11.08
N LEU A 983 -7.18 -37.89 10.30
CA LEU A 983 -8.29 -37.71 9.35
C LEU A 983 -8.24 -38.71 8.19
N ALA A 984 -7.07 -38.94 7.58
CA ALA A 984 -6.91 -39.87 6.46
C ALA A 984 -7.25 -41.31 6.86
N LYS A 985 -6.76 -41.74 8.02
CA LYS A 985 -7.12 -43.01 8.66
C LYS A 985 -8.62 -43.13 8.88
N ALA A 986 -9.26 -42.12 9.47
CA ALA A 986 -10.68 -42.16 9.79
C ALA A 986 -11.58 -42.24 8.54
N ILE A 987 -11.13 -41.69 7.40
CA ILE A 987 -11.76 -41.92 6.09
C ILE A 987 -11.53 -43.38 5.64
N ALA A 988 -10.27 -43.85 5.63
CA ALA A 988 -9.91 -45.18 5.15
C ALA A 988 -10.53 -46.34 5.93
N THR A 989 -10.79 -46.16 7.24
CA THR A 989 -11.43 -47.17 8.10
C THR A 989 -12.94 -46.96 8.28
N ASP A 990 -13.56 -46.01 7.57
CA ASP A 990 -14.96 -45.58 7.74
C ASP A 990 -15.36 -45.31 9.20
N THR A 991 -14.49 -44.59 9.92
CA THR A 991 -14.72 -44.17 11.32
C THR A 991 -14.74 -42.65 11.48
N VAL A 992 -15.10 -41.90 10.44
CA VAL A 992 -15.22 -40.43 10.50
C VAL A 992 -16.18 -39.99 11.61
N ALA A 993 -17.28 -40.73 11.81
CA ALA A 993 -18.25 -40.47 12.88
C ALA A 993 -17.67 -40.63 14.32
N ASN A 994 -16.53 -41.31 14.47
CA ASN A 994 -15.84 -41.47 15.75
C ASN A 994 -14.82 -40.35 16.03
N LEU A 995 -14.56 -39.45 15.07
CA LEU A 995 -13.73 -38.27 15.32
C LEU A 995 -14.44 -37.31 16.27
N SER A 996 -13.73 -36.80 17.28
CA SER A 996 -14.27 -35.77 18.14
C SER A 996 -14.46 -34.47 17.34
N SER A 997 -15.63 -33.84 17.45
CA SER A 997 -15.95 -32.60 16.73
C SER A 997 -15.01 -31.41 17.03
N GLY A 998 -14.22 -31.51 18.10
CA GLY A 998 -13.36 -30.43 18.57
C GLY A 998 -14.09 -29.27 19.24
N PRO A 999 -13.33 -28.30 19.81
CA PRO A 999 -13.88 -27.04 20.29
C PRO A 999 -14.47 -26.22 19.13
N LYS A 1000 -15.61 -25.57 19.34
CA LYS A 1000 -16.20 -24.67 18.33
C LYS A 1000 -15.38 -23.36 18.27
N PRO A 1001 -14.98 -22.86 17.08
CA PRO A 1001 -14.32 -21.57 16.95
C PRO A 1001 -15.27 -20.41 17.31
N PRO A 1002 -14.72 -19.29 17.83
CA PRO A 1002 -15.52 -18.11 18.18
C PRO A 1002 -15.97 -17.33 16.94
N PHE A 1003 -17.03 -16.54 17.11
CA PHE A 1003 -17.49 -15.53 16.14
C PHE A 1003 -17.68 -14.22 16.90
N PHE A 1004 -16.92 -13.18 16.57
CA PHE A 1004 -16.91 -11.93 17.34
C PHE A 1004 -17.96 -10.95 16.80
N GLU A 1005 -18.78 -10.35 17.68
CA GLU A 1005 -19.87 -9.46 17.25
C GLU A 1005 -19.37 -8.03 17.00
N GLU A 1006 -18.73 -7.41 17.99
CA GLU A 1006 -18.23 -6.03 17.92
C GLU A 1006 -16.81 -5.97 17.30
N LEU A 1007 -16.70 -5.62 16.02
CA LEU A 1007 -15.41 -5.42 15.33
C LEU A 1007 -15.09 -3.93 15.16
N MET A 1008 -13.79 -3.60 15.07
CA MET A 1008 -13.35 -2.21 14.90
C MET A 1008 -13.79 -1.63 13.56
N SER A 1009 -14.62 -0.59 13.58
CA SER A 1009 -15.06 0.13 12.38
C SER A 1009 -13.89 0.82 11.65
N PRO A 1010 -13.90 0.88 10.30
CA PRO A 1010 -12.88 1.59 9.53
C PRO A 1010 -12.87 3.09 9.80
N LEU A 1011 -11.69 3.69 9.83
CA LEU A 1011 -11.49 5.12 10.17
C LEU A 1011 -11.89 6.11 9.05
N ILE A 1012 -12.29 5.63 7.87
CA ILE A 1012 -12.57 6.46 6.68
C ILE A 1012 -14.06 6.81 6.61
N PRO A 1013 -14.45 8.10 6.76
CA PRO A 1013 -15.86 8.49 6.80
C PRO A 1013 -16.57 8.40 5.43
N ASN A 1014 -17.90 8.30 5.48
CA ASN A 1014 -18.76 8.39 4.31
C ASN A 1014 -19.08 9.85 3.96
N ILE A 1015 -18.34 10.38 2.99
CA ILE A 1015 -18.52 11.72 2.41
C ILE A 1015 -19.72 11.69 1.43
N VAL A 1016 -20.27 12.86 1.10
CA VAL A 1016 -21.29 13.06 0.06
C VAL A 1016 -20.57 13.43 -1.23
N ASP A 1017 -20.82 12.70 -2.33
CA ASP A 1017 -20.18 12.97 -3.62
C ASP A 1017 -20.70 14.28 -4.23
N ARG A 1018 -19.87 14.92 -5.08
CA ARG A 1018 -20.25 16.14 -5.82
C ARG A 1018 -19.68 16.09 -7.24
N ALA A 1019 -20.44 16.61 -8.19
CA ALA A 1019 -19.93 17.00 -9.51
C ALA A 1019 -19.35 18.44 -9.44
N PRO A 1020 -18.39 18.79 -10.33
CA PRO A 1020 -18.02 20.19 -10.58
C PRO A 1020 -19.21 21.08 -10.96
N GLU A 1021 -19.13 22.37 -10.67
CA GLU A 1021 -20.18 23.33 -11.00
C GLU A 1021 -20.42 23.40 -12.52
N GLY A 1022 -21.68 23.31 -12.94
CA GLY A 1022 -22.06 23.24 -14.36
C GLY A 1022 -21.96 21.85 -15.00
N THR A 1023 -21.58 20.80 -14.26
CA THR A 1023 -21.46 19.41 -14.75
C THR A 1023 -22.30 18.42 -13.93
N THR A 1024 -22.45 17.20 -14.46
CA THR A 1024 -23.13 16.07 -13.83
C THR A 1024 -22.21 14.84 -13.72
N PHE A 1025 -22.58 13.86 -12.90
CA PHE A 1025 -21.81 12.62 -12.79
C PHE A 1025 -21.90 11.82 -14.10
N GLY A 1026 -20.76 11.41 -14.64
CA GLY A 1026 -20.67 10.78 -15.97
C GLY A 1026 -20.31 11.74 -17.11
N ASP A 1027 -20.25 13.06 -16.89
CA ASP A 1027 -19.75 13.99 -17.90
C ASP A 1027 -18.26 13.74 -18.21
N VAL A 1028 -17.86 13.90 -19.48
CA VAL A 1028 -16.48 13.70 -19.94
C VAL A 1028 -15.64 14.94 -19.62
N LEU A 1029 -14.54 14.73 -18.89
CA LEU A 1029 -13.51 15.73 -18.57
C LEU A 1029 -12.31 15.68 -19.52
N LEU A 1030 -11.95 14.47 -19.98
CA LEU A 1030 -10.93 14.23 -21.01
C LEU A 1030 -11.50 13.22 -22.03
N PRO A 1031 -11.80 13.63 -23.26
CA PRO A 1031 -12.28 12.73 -24.31
C PRO A 1031 -11.15 11.92 -24.93
N ALA A 1032 -11.50 10.81 -25.57
CA ALA A 1032 -10.60 10.03 -26.41
C ALA A 1032 -10.10 10.84 -27.63
N ASN A 1033 -8.91 10.54 -28.14
CA ASN A 1033 -8.49 10.98 -29.47
C ASN A 1033 -9.40 10.37 -30.55
N THR A 1034 -9.50 10.99 -31.73
CA THR A 1034 -10.41 10.50 -32.78
C THR A 1034 -9.94 9.21 -33.45
N ILE A 1035 -8.63 8.93 -33.48
CA ILE A 1035 -8.04 7.74 -34.10
C ILE A 1035 -6.91 7.23 -33.20
N TYR A 1036 -6.87 5.91 -33.01
CA TYR A 1036 -5.80 5.15 -32.36
C TYR A 1036 -5.30 4.00 -33.24
N ARG A 1037 -4.19 3.40 -32.83
CA ARG A 1037 -3.61 2.18 -33.39
C ARG A 1037 -3.71 1.02 -32.42
N VAL A 1038 -3.64 -0.20 -32.93
CA VAL A 1038 -3.34 -1.36 -32.06
C VAL A 1038 -1.99 -1.17 -31.34
N GLY A 1039 -1.90 -1.61 -30.09
CA GLY A 1039 -0.78 -1.33 -29.19
C GLY A 1039 -0.81 0.03 -28.47
N GLU A 1040 -1.66 0.97 -28.89
CA GLU A 1040 -1.83 2.26 -28.20
C GLU A 1040 -2.84 2.16 -27.03
N VAL A 1041 -2.82 3.14 -26.13
CA VAL A 1041 -3.73 3.22 -24.97
C VAL A 1041 -4.74 4.35 -25.18
N VAL A 1042 -6.02 4.00 -25.19
CA VAL A 1042 -7.13 4.96 -25.10
C VAL A 1042 -7.28 5.37 -23.64
N GLU A 1043 -7.32 6.66 -23.34
CA GLU A 1043 -7.64 7.17 -22.00
C GLU A 1043 -8.83 8.12 -22.08
N VAL A 1044 -9.81 7.94 -21.19
CA VAL A 1044 -10.97 8.82 -21.06
C VAL A 1044 -11.20 9.09 -19.57
N THR A 1045 -11.32 10.36 -19.19
CA THR A 1045 -11.63 10.76 -17.81
C THR A 1045 -13.01 11.40 -17.71
N PHE A 1046 -13.76 11.00 -16.70
CA PHE A 1046 -15.14 11.40 -16.41
C PHE A 1046 -15.27 12.03 -15.02
N VAL A 1047 -16.33 12.81 -14.81
CA VAL A 1047 -16.80 13.21 -13.47
C VAL A 1047 -17.25 11.97 -12.70
N GLY A 1048 -16.49 11.60 -11.68
CA GLY A 1048 -16.65 10.37 -10.90
C GLY A 1048 -17.36 10.58 -9.56
N ALA A 1049 -17.88 9.48 -9.04
CA ALA A 1049 -18.30 9.33 -7.64
C ALA A 1049 -17.55 8.15 -7.00
N ASN A 1050 -17.54 8.06 -5.66
CA ASN A 1050 -16.75 7.09 -4.92
C ASN A 1050 -17.19 5.62 -5.18
N PRO A 1051 -16.33 4.74 -5.76
CA PRO A 1051 -16.69 3.37 -6.14
C PRO A 1051 -17.28 2.49 -5.02
N LYS A 1052 -16.96 2.77 -3.75
CA LYS A 1052 -17.54 2.10 -2.57
C LYS A 1052 -19.06 2.24 -2.44
N ASN A 1053 -19.68 3.14 -3.22
CA ASN A 1053 -21.12 3.27 -3.37
C ASN A 1053 -21.71 2.12 -4.20
N SER A 1054 -21.06 1.72 -5.31
CA SER A 1054 -21.49 0.57 -6.12
C SER A 1054 -21.48 -0.73 -5.29
N ALA A 1055 -20.44 -0.92 -4.47
CA ALA A 1055 -20.33 -2.04 -3.53
C ALA A 1055 -21.37 -2.00 -2.38
N GLU A 1056 -22.00 -0.85 -2.12
CA GLU A 1056 -23.10 -0.73 -1.14
C GLU A 1056 -24.47 -1.02 -1.79
N ASN A 1057 -24.64 -0.72 -3.09
CA ASN A 1057 -25.91 -0.94 -3.80
C ASN A 1057 -26.13 -2.41 -4.22
N ARG A 1058 -25.07 -3.24 -4.29
CA ARG A 1058 -25.08 -4.67 -4.67
C ARG A 1058 -25.70 -5.04 -6.03
N THR A 1059 -26.03 -4.06 -6.87
CA THR A 1059 -26.64 -4.22 -8.20
C THR A 1059 -25.66 -3.94 -9.35
N HIS A 1060 -24.41 -3.61 -9.04
CA HIS A 1060 -23.44 -3.05 -9.99
C HIS A 1060 -22.60 -4.13 -10.67
N GLN A 1061 -22.81 -4.35 -11.97
CA GLN A 1061 -22.10 -5.36 -12.76
C GLN A 1061 -20.69 -4.90 -13.17
N THR A 1062 -20.55 -3.83 -13.96
CA THR A 1062 -19.24 -3.30 -14.42
C THR A 1062 -19.15 -1.79 -14.27
N PHE A 1063 -17.99 -1.26 -13.89
CA PHE A 1063 -17.68 0.18 -13.90
C PHE A 1063 -17.46 0.72 -15.31
N LEU A 1064 -17.10 -0.12 -16.29
CA LEU A 1064 -16.82 0.30 -17.66
C LEU A 1064 -17.33 -0.67 -18.73
N THR A 1065 -17.57 -0.16 -19.93
CA THR A 1065 -17.60 -0.98 -21.16
C THR A 1065 -16.76 -0.33 -22.25
N VAL A 1066 -16.02 -1.15 -22.99
CA VAL A 1066 -15.51 -0.81 -24.32
C VAL A 1066 -16.45 -1.44 -25.33
N GLU A 1067 -17.04 -0.62 -26.20
CA GLU A 1067 -18.05 -1.05 -27.17
C GLU A 1067 -17.60 -0.75 -28.60
N LYS A 1068 -17.78 -1.73 -29.50
CA LYS A 1068 -17.56 -1.61 -30.95
C LYS A 1068 -18.89 -1.35 -31.65
N TYR A 1069 -18.91 -0.50 -32.67
CA TYR A 1069 -20.08 -0.29 -33.51
C TYR A 1069 -20.10 -1.27 -34.69
N GLU A 1070 -21.14 -2.09 -34.77
CA GLU A 1070 -21.36 -3.00 -35.91
C GLU A 1070 -22.32 -2.36 -36.92
N ALA A 1071 -21.76 -1.83 -38.00
CA ALA A 1071 -22.50 -1.11 -39.04
C ALA A 1071 -23.52 -1.98 -39.80
N THR A 1072 -23.41 -3.31 -39.73
CA THR A 1072 -24.36 -4.26 -40.33
C THR A 1072 -25.67 -4.39 -39.57
N SER A 1073 -25.63 -4.28 -38.23
CA SER A 1073 -26.81 -4.30 -37.35
C SER A 1073 -27.21 -2.91 -36.85
N ALA A 1074 -26.37 -1.90 -37.09
CA ALA A 1074 -26.46 -0.56 -36.52
C ALA A 1074 -26.48 -0.53 -34.97
N THR A 1075 -25.87 -1.54 -34.33
CA THR A 1075 -25.82 -1.68 -32.87
C THR A 1075 -24.40 -1.55 -32.32
N TRP A 1076 -24.31 -1.19 -31.05
CA TRP A 1076 -23.07 -1.27 -30.28
C TRP A 1076 -22.99 -2.63 -29.59
N GLN A 1077 -21.87 -3.34 -29.75
CA GLN A 1077 -21.56 -4.59 -29.06
C GLN A 1077 -20.46 -4.35 -28.02
N ILE A 1078 -20.63 -4.89 -26.81
CA ILE A 1078 -19.61 -4.81 -25.76
C ILE A 1078 -18.48 -5.78 -26.13
N MET A 1079 -17.24 -5.30 -26.13
CA MET A 1079 -16.04 -6.08 -26.40
C MET A 1079 -15.23 -6.34 -25.12
N HIS A 1080 -15.20 -5.36 -24.21
CA HIS A 1080 -14.51 -5.46 -22.92
C HIS A 1080 -15.35 -4.82 -21.79
N ASN A 1081 -15.16 -5.31 -20.58
CA ASN A 1081 -15.76 -4.88 -19.30
C ASN A 1081 -14.65 -4.70 -18.23
N ASP A 1082 -14.96 -4.33 -16.99
CA ASP A 1082 -13.94 -4.12 -15.93
C ASP A 1082 -13.28 -5.41 -15.37
N ALA A 1083 -13.60 -6.57 -15.94
CA ALA A 1083 -12.89 -7.84 -15.75
C ALA A 1083 -11.95 -8.20 -16.92
N SER A 1084 -11.90 -7.35 -17.94
CA SER A 1084 -11.04 -7.51 -19.12
C SER A 1084 -9.67 -6.91 -18.84
N TRP A 1085 -8.59 -7.72 -18.89
CA TRP A 1085 -7.22 -7.31 -18.56
C TRP A 1085 -6.64 -6.22 -19.47
N GLU A 1086 -7.25 -6.01 -20.63
CA GLU A 1086 -6.96 -4.91 -21.56
C GLU A 1086 -7.44 -3.56 -21.01
N THR A 1087 -8.30 -3.54 -19.99
CA THR A 1087 -8.93 -2.34 -19.44
C THR A 1087 -8.48 -2.07 -18.02
N ARG A 1088 -8.49 -0.79 -17.63
CA ARG A 1088 -8.13 -0.35 -16.27
C ARG A 1088 -9.05 0.79 -15.88
N PHE A 1089 -9.66 0.70 -14.70
CA PHE A 1089 -10.46 1.77 -14.11
C PHE A 1089 -9.71 2.34 -12.91
N TYR A 1090 -9.39 3.62 -12.95
CA TYR A 1090 -8.75 4.37 -11.87
C TYR A 1090 -9.74 5.38 -11.28
N TRP A 1091 -9.71 5.55 -9.96
CA TRP A 1091 -10.51 6.53 -9.23
C TRP A 1091 -9.61 7.49 -8.44
N HIS A 1092 -9.75 8.78 -8.76
CA HIS A 1092 -8.95 9.85 -8.17
C HIS A 1092 -9.81 10.75 -7.29
N LYS A 1093 -9.57 10.69 -5.97
CA LYS A 1093 -10.29 11.46 -4.95
C LYS A 1093 -9.91 12.94 -5.00
N GLY A 1094 -10.88 13.80 -5.27
CA GLY A 1094 -10.75 15.26 -5.24
C GLY A 1094 -11.09 15.88 -3.88
N SER A 1095 -11.26 17.20 -3.86
CA SER A 1095 -11.63 17.95 -2.66
C SER A 1095 -13.16 17.99 -2.45
N LEU A 1096 -13.59 18.04 -1.18
CA LEU A 1096 -14.99 18.31 -0.77
C LEU A 1096 -16.09 17.41 -1.36
N GLY A 1097 -15.73 16.21 -1.86
CA GLY A 1097 -16.65 15.26 -2.48
C GLY A 1097 -16.54 15.15 -4.00
N LEU A 1098 -15.73 16.00 -4.65
CA LEU A 1098 -15.36 15.83 -6.06
C LEU A 1098 -14.51 14.55 -6.23
N SER A 1099 -14.65 13.87 -7.36
CA SER A 1099 -13.69 12.85 -7.79
C SER A 1099 -13.70 12.65 -9.31
N ASN A 1100 -12.63 12.08 -9.85
CA ASN A 1100 -12.52 11.72 -11.25
C ASN A 1100 -12.49 10.19 -11.40
N ALA A 1101 -13.11 9.69 -12.46
CA ALA A 1101 -13.00 8.31 -12.91
C ALA A 1101 -12.25 8.28 -14.24
N THR A 1102 -11.09 7.63 -14.30
CA THR A 1102 -10.27 7.52 -15.50
C THR A 1102 -10.26 6.08 -15.98
N ILE A 1103 -10.71 5.85 -17.20
CA ILE A 1103 -10.70 4.53 -17.84
C ILE A 1103 -9.61 4.51 -18.91
N GLN A 1104 -8.74 3.51 -18.83
CA GLN A 1104 -7.79 3.18 -19.88
C GLN A 1104 -8.21 1.88 -20.59
N TRP A 1105 -8.05 1.84 -21.91
CA TRP A 1105 -8.09 0.61 -22.72
C TRP A 1105 -6.78 0.50 -23.49
N HIS A 1106 -5.97 -0.49 -23.13
CA HIS A 1106 -4.79 -0.89 -23.86
C HIS A 1106 -5.26 -1.74 -25.05
N ILE A 1107 -5.20 -1.19 -26.27
CA ILE A 1107 -5.73 -1.86 -27.45
C ILE A 1107 -4.80 -3.05 -27.79
N PRO A 1108 -5.24 -4.31 -27.68
CA PRO A 1108 -4.38 -5.45 -27.99
C PRO A 1108 -4.11 -5.55 -29.50
N ASP A 1109 -3.00 -6.17 -29.89
CA ASP A 1109 -2.66 -6.41 -31.31
C ASP A 1109 -3.69 -7.26 -32.06
N THR A 1110 -4.53 -8.00 -31.33
CA THR A 1110 -5.65 -8.78 -31.84
C THR A 1110 -6.95 -7.99 -32.03
N ALA A 1111 -6.98 -6.70 -31.66
CA ALA A 1111 -8.16 -5.87 -31.83
C ALA A 1111 -8.47 -5.63 -33.32
N GLN A 1112 -9.74 -5.76 -33.68
CA GLN A 1112 -10.19 -5.49 -35.04
C GLN A 1112 -10.25 -3.97 -35.30
N PRO A 1113 -9.85 -3.50 -36.49
CA PRO A 1113 -10.16 -2.14 -36.91
C PRO A 1113 -11.67 -1.85 -36.88
N GLY A 1114 -12.04 -0.62 -36.55
CA GLY A 1114 -13.44 -0.20 -36.51
C GLY A 1114 -13.68 1.01 -35.60
N THR A 1115 -14.95 1.37 -35.47
CA THR A 1115 -15.40 2.48 -34.59
C THR A 1115 -15.72 1.95 -33.20
N TYR A 1116 -15.18 2.60 -32.17
CA TYR A 1116 -15.27 2.21 -30.77
C TYR A 1116 -15.74 3.38 -29.88
N ARG A 1117 -16.21 3.05 -28.67
CA ARG A 1117 -16.51 4.00 -27.61
C ARG A 1117 -16.26 3.40 -26.23
N ILE A 1118 -16.07 4.26 -25.23
CA ILE A 1118 -15.96 3.87 -23.82
C ILE A 1118 -17.13 4.46 -23.03
N LYS A 1119 -17.80 3.66 -22.22
CA LYS A 1119 -18.76 4.11 -21.20
C LYS A 1119 -18.22 3.90 -19.78
N TYR A 1120 -18.61 4.79 -18.88
CA TYR A 1120 -18.45 4.70 -17.43
C TYR A 1120 -19.82 4.56 -16.75
N PHE A 1121 -19.89 3.69 -15.74
CA PHE A 1121 -21.08 3.45 -14.91
C PHE A 1121 -20.71 3.61 -13.43
N GLY A 1122 -21.54 4.31 -12.65
CA GLY A 1122 -21.23 4.58 -11.25
C GLY A 1122 -22.45 4.86 -10.38
N HIS A 1123 -22.18 5.00 -9.07
CA HIS A 1123 -23.18 5.36 -8.07
C HIS A 1123 -22.72 6.56 -7.26
N SER A 1124 -23.54 7.61 -7.19
CA SER A 1124 -23.30 8.82 -6.41
C SER A 1124 -24.08 8.79 -5.10
N ARG A 1125 -23.46 9.21 -3.99
CA ARG A 1125 -24.10 9.25 -2.67
C ARG A 1125 -24.58 10.65 -2.35
N LYS A 1126 -25.91 10.84 -2.38
CA LYS A 1126 -26.58 12.06 -1.92
C LYS A 1126 -27.05 11.91 -0.47
N GLN A 1127 -26.91 12.95 0.34
CA GLN A 1127 -27.51 12.99 1.68
C GLN A 1127 -28.03 14.40 1.97
N ASP A 1128 -29.36 14.53 2.04
CA ASP A 1128 -30.03 15.76 2.48
C ASP A 1128 -30.04 15.83 4.02
N LEU A 1129 -30.19 17.04 4.58
CA LEU A 1129 -30.26 17.24 6.02
C LEU A 1129 -31.45 16.48 6.63
N LEU A 1130 -31.21 15.77 7.75
CA LEU A 1130 -32.18 14.91 8.47
C LEU A 1130 -32.78 13.74 7.66
N LYS A 1131 -32.24 13.39 6.49
CA LYS A 1131 -32.64 12.19 5.73
C LYS A 1131 -31.55 11.10 5.72
N PRO A 1132 -31.91 9.82 5.55
CA PRO A 1132 -30.94 8.77 5.22
C PRO A 1132 -30.24 9.11 3.90
N ALA A 1133 -29.02 8.61 3.73
CA ALA A 1133 -28.30 8.75 2.47
C ALA A 1133 -28.94 7.88 1.38
N VAL A 1134 -28.96 8.39 0.15
CA VAL A 1134 -29.50 7.72 -1.04
C VAL A 1134 -28.37 7.55 -2.04
N LEU A 1135 -28.28 6.36 -2.64
CA LEU A 1135 -27.38 6.08 -3.76
C LEU A 1135 -28.16 6.24 -5.07
N LEU A 1136 -27.59 6.97 -6.02
CA LEU A 1136 -28.16 7.23 -7.33
C LEU A 1136 -27.18 6.73 -8.40
N SER A 1137 -27.62 5.77 -9.23
CA SER A 1137 -26.87 5.31 -10.39
C SER A 1137 -26.79 6.39 -11.47
N PHE A 1138 -25.72 6.36 -12.26
CA PHE A 1138 -25.54 7.20 -13.44
C PHE A 1138 -24.64 6.49 -14.47
N GLU A 1139 -24.74 6.93 -15.73
CA GLU A 1139 -23.87 6.49 -16.82
C GLU A 1139 -23.37 7.69 -17.64
N SER A 1140 -22.23 7.53 -18.30
CA SER A 1140 -21.59 8.60 -19.08
C SER A 1140 -22.16 8.76 -20.50
N THR A 1141 -22.15 10.00 -21.02
CA THR A 1141 -22.23 10.22 -22.46
C THR A 1141 -20.88 9.86 -23.11
N PRO A 1142 -20.80 8.87 -24.02
CA PRO A 1142 -19.53 8.33 -24.47
C PRO A 1142 -18.89 9.14 -25.62
N SER A 1143 -17.56 9.21 -25.63
CA SER A 1143 -16.79 9.68 -26.80
C SER A 1143 -16.57 8.53 -27.79
N VAL A 1144 -16.67 8.84 -29.09
CA VAL A 1144 -16.51 7.87 -30.19
C VAL A 1144 -15.18 8.12 -30.91
N PHE A 1145 -14.47 7.05 -31.25
CA PHE A 1145 -13.15 7.06 -31.89
C PHE A 1145 -12.97 5.85 -32.81
N GLU A 1146 -11.91 5.83 -33.62
CA GLU A 1146 -11.57 4.71 -34.51
C GLU A 1146 -10.27 4.02 -34.10
N VAL A 1147 -10.20 2.70 -34.30
CA VAL A 1147 -8.99 1.88 -34.13
C VAL A 1147 -8.51 1.38 -35.49
N THR A 1148 -7.20 1.43 -35.73
CA THR A 1148 -6.57 1.13 -37.02
C THR A 1148 -5.33 0.23 -36.89
N THR A 1149 -5.04 -0.57 -37.92
CA THR A 1149 -3.85 -1.45 -37.97
C THR A 1149 -2.76 -0.96 -38.93
N THR A 1150 -3.00 0.11 -39.69
CA THR A 1150 -2.07 0.63 -40.72
C THR A 1150 -1.63 2.06 -40.45
N CYS A 1151 -0.36 2.36 -40.75
CA CYS A 1151 0.25 3.67 -40.53
C CYS A 1151 -0.21 4.72 -41.56
N CYS A 1152 -1.48 5.16 -41.48
CA CYS A 1152 -1.98 6.28 -42.27
C CYS A 1152 -1.28 7.59 -41.87
N ALA A 1153 -0.36 8.05 -42.73
CA ALA A 1153 0.18 9.40 -42.65
C ALA A 1153 -0.94 10.44 -42.87
N LYS A 1154 -0.88 11.56 -42.15
CA LYS A 1154 -1.95 12.58 -42.14
C LYS A 1154 -2.17 13.21 -43.52
N ALA A 1155 -3.19 12.77 -44.24
CA ALA A 1155 -3.77 13.53 -45.34
C ALA A 1155 -4.59 14.70 -44.76
N ALA A 1156 -4.04 15.92 -44.81
CA ALA A 1156 -4.73 17.11 -44.32
C ALA A 1156 -5.87 17.50 -45.27
N VAL A 1157 -7.12 17.37 -44.82
CA VAL A 1157 -8.31 17.77 -45.60
C VAL A 1157 -8.42 19.30 -45.61
N LEU A 1158 -8.01 19.91 -46.72
CA LEU A 1158 -8.35 21.30 -47.04
C LEU A 1158 -9.72 21.35 -47.73
N LEU A 1159 -10.65 22.08 -47.15
CA LEU A 1159 -11.95 22.38 -47.75
C LEU A 1159 -11.79 23.41 -48.89
N PRO A 1160 -12.25 23.13 -50.12
CA PRO A 1160 -12.23 24.11 -51.20
C PRO A 1160 -13.47 25.03 -51.15
N THR A 1161 -13.26 26.31 -51.40
CA THR A 1161 -14.35 27.31 -51.54
C THR A 1161 -14.46 27.83 -52.98
N ASP A 1162 -15.68 27.75 -53.51
CA ASP A 1162 -16.24 28.52 -54.64
C ASP A 1162 -15.72 28.20 -56.08
N PRO A 1163 -16.59 28.24 -57.13
CA PRO A 1163 -16.23 27.80 -58.48
C PRO A 1163 -16.17 28.93 -59.54
N SER A 1164 -15.14 28.95 -60.40
CA SER A 1164 -15.24 29.65 -61.69
C SER A 1164 -14.27 29.19 -62.80
N THR A 1165 -14.82 29.02 -64.01
CA THR A 1165 -14.19 28.95 -65.35
C THR A 1165 -13.24 27.77 -65.72
N PRO A 1166 -13.12 27.40 -67.03
CA PRO A 1166 -12.44 26.17 -67.45
C PRO A 1166 -11.19 26.38 -68.35
N HIS A 1167 -10.26 25.41 -68.37
CA HIS A 1167 -9.83 24.65 -69.58
C HIS A 1167 -8.55 23.78 -69.42
N ARG A 1168 -8.53 22.65 -70.16
CA ARG A 1168 -7.37 21.84 -70.63
C ARG A 1168 -6.50 21.04 -69.62
N LEU A 1169 -6.72 19.72 -69.66
CA LEU A 1169 -5.75 18.61 -69.44
C LEU A 1169 -4.50 18.75 -70.35
N PRO A 1170 -3.32 18.11 -70.10
CA PRO A 1170 -3.17 16.68 -69.72
C PRO A 1170 -1.96 16.34 -68.78
N PRO A 1171 -1.56 15.06 -68.61
CA PRO A 1171 -2.33 13.80 -68.53
C PRO A 1171 -2.30 13.20 -67.10
N VAL A 1172 -3.16 12.21 -66.82
CA VAL A 1172 -3.16 11.49 -65.52
C VAL A 1172 -2.24 10.27 -65.57
N LEU A 1173 -1.41 10.08 -64.55
CA LEU A 1173 -0.65 8.86 -64.31
C LEU A 1173 -1.31 8.12 -63.13
N LEU A 1174 -1.98 7.00 -63.40
CA LEU A 1174 -2.76 6.28 -62.40
C LEU A 1174 -1.88 5.40 -61.50
N ALA A 1175 -2.02 5.56 -60.18
CA ALA A 1175 -1.59 4.57 -59.18
C ALA A 1175 -2.84 3.91 -58.57
N THR A 1176 -3.42 2.93 -59.26
CA THR A 1176 -4.59 2.19 -58.78
C THR A 1176 -4.21 1.07 -57.82
N CYS A 1177 -4.55 1.22 -56.53
CA CYS A 1177 -4.76 0.08 -55.64
C CYS A 1177 -6.27 -0.11 -55.45
N ASN A 1178 -6.85 -1.11 -56.11
CA ASN A 1178 -8.24 -1.52 -55.91
C ASN A 1178 -8.25 -3.02 -55.57
N PRO A 1179 -8.75 -3.43 -54.39
CA PRO A 1179 -8.67 -4.83 -53.96
C PRO A 1179 -9.82 -5.68 -54.52
N ARG A 1180 -9.57 -6.96 -54.79
CA ARG A 1180 -10.61 -8.01 -54.76
C ARG A 1180 -10.06 -9.44 -54.79
N ASN A 1181 -10.70 -10.28 -53.99
CA ASN A 1181 -10.72 -11.76 -53.97
C ASN A 1181 -9.36 -12.41 -53.57
N LEU A 1182 -9.26 -13.29 -52.56
CA LEU A 1182 -9.99 -14.55 -52.29
C LEU A 1182 -9.86 -15.54 -53.48
N CYS A 1183 -9.36 -16.77 -53.35
CA CYS A 1183 -9.45 -17.69 -52.21
C CYS A 1183 -8.31 -18.74 -52.20
N SER A 1184 -8.29 -19.57 -51.15
CA SER A 1184 -7.82 -20.97 -51.10
C SER A 1184 -6.40 -21.34 -51.58
N HIS A 1185 -5.53 -21.72 -50.63
CA HIS A 1185 -4.84 -23.01 -50.55
C HIS A 1185 -4.53 -23.24 -49.05
N LEU A 1186 -4.83 -24.35 -48.36
CA LEU A 1186 -4.64 -25.79 -48.60
C LEU A 1186 -3.18 -26.25 -48.66
N LEU A 1187 -2.83 -27.15 -47.73
CA LEU A 1187 -1.73 -28.13 -47.83
C LEU A 1187 -1.86 -28.93 -49.15
N PRO A 1188 -0.80 -29.54 -49.73
CA PRO A 1188 0.38 -30.10 -49.02
C PRO A 1188 1.75 -29.96 -49.75
N SER A 1189 2.77 -30.60 -49.16
CA SER A 1189 3.95 -31.27 -49.79
C SER A 1189 4.69 -30.66 -51.01
N LEU A 1190 6.02 -30.50 -50.87
CA LEU A 1190 6.97 -30.42 -51.98
C LEU A 1190 7.17 -31.78 -52.68
N PRO A 1191 7.13 -31.85 -54.03
CA PRO A 1191 7.44 -33.07 -54.78
C PRO A 1191 8.70 -32.98 -55.65
N THR A 1192 9.30 -34.14 -55.97
CA THR A 1192 10.06 -34.39 -57.22
C THR A 1192 10.08 -35.90 -57.47
N GLU A 1193 10.00 -36.32 -58.73
CA GLU A 1193 9.62 -37.70 -59.09
C GLU A 1193 10.78 -38.59 -59.59
N VAL A 1194 10.82 -39.85 -59.11
CA VAL A 1194 10.78 -41.14 -59.88
C VAL A 1194 11.82 -41.28 -61.03
N PRO A 1195 12.63 -42.38 -61.12
CA PRO A 1195 12.06 -43.73 -61.26
C PRO A 1195 12.87 -45.00 -60.84
N PHE A 1196 12.20 -46.16 -61.02
CA PHE A 1196 12.69 -47.57 -61.16
C PHE A 1196 13.05 -48.46 -59.93
N LEU A 1197 12.07 -49.31 -59.57
CA LEU A 1197 12.09 -50.78 -59.38
C LEU A 1197 12.95 -51.53 -58.31
N GLN A 1198 12.27 -52.53 -57.70
CA GLN A 1198 12.77 -53.84 -57.20
C GLN A 1198 13.74 -53.86 -55.99
N PHE A 1199 13.86 -54.94 -55.17
CA PHE A 1199 12.95 -55.98 -54.62
C PHE A 1199 13.79 -56.79 -53.58
N ILE A 1200 13.16 -57.59 -52.70
CA ILE A 1200 13.79 -58.60 -51.80
C ILE A 1200 14.53 -58.11 -50.51
N GLN A 1201 14.02 -58.60 -49.36
CA GLN A 1201 14.66 -59.25 -48.18
C GLN A 1201 16.20 -59.13 -48.00
N SER A 1202 16.80 -59.12 -46.81
CA SER A 1202 16.56 -59.85 -45.53
C SER A 1202 17.47 -59.23 -44.41
N VAL A 1203 17.73 -59.73 -43.18
CA VAL A 1203 17.43 -60.98 -42.43
C VAL A 1203 17.49 -60.71 -40.89
N SER A 1204 17.39 -61.76 -40.06
CA SER A 1204 17.65 -61.78 -38.59
C SER A 1204 19.11 -61.42 -38.19
N GLY A 1205 19.51 -61.20 -36.93
CA GLY A 1205 18.89 -61.36 -35.60
C GLY A 1205 19.98 -61.11 -34.52
N GLY A 1206 19.66 -61.20 -33.22
CA GLY A 1206 20.63 -60.88 -32.15
C GLY A 1206 21.41 -62.08 -31.58
N VAL A 1207 22.45 -61.83 -30.76
CA VAL A 1207 22.81 -62.55 -29.52
C VAL A 1207 24.04 -61.91 -28.83
N ALA A 1208 24.10 -62.07 -27.50
CA ALA A 1208 24.96 -61.46 -26.47
C ALA A 1208 26.50 -61.64 -26.54
N GLY A 1209 27.21 -60.93 -25.63
CA GLY A 1209 28.59 -61.18 -25.19
C GLY A 1209 29.43 -59.90 -25.02
N SER A 1210 29.49 -59.23 -23.86
CA SER A 1210 30.25 -59.55 -22.63
C SER A 1210 31.78 -59.38 -22.75
N GLY A 1211 32.37 -58.41 -22.04
CA GLY A 1211 33.83 -58.23 -21.95
C GLY A 1211 34.22 -57.06 -21.04
N SER A 1212 34.57 -57.35 -19.78
CA SER A 1212 35.02 -56.39 -18.77
C SER A 1212 36.49 -56.64 -18.38
N LEU A 1213 37.19 -55.62 -17.86
CA LEU A 1213 37.90 -55.66 -16.56
C LEU A 1213 38.75 -54.39 -16.26
N GLU A 1214 38.81 -54.07 -14.97
CA GLU A 1214 39.73 -53.16 -14.25
C GLU A 1214 41.18 -53.74 -14.18
N PRO A 1215 42.27 -53.08 -13.64
CA PRO A 1215 42.21 -52.18 -12.46
C PRO A 1215 43.34 -51.13 -12.14
N LYS A 1216 43.06 -50.36 -11.06
CA LYS A 1216 43.96 -49.88 -9.97
C LYS A 1216 44.86 -48.64 -10.13
N HIS A 1217 45.09 -48.01 -8.96
CA HIS A 1217 45.90 -46.81 -8.68
C HIS A 1217 47.40 -46.95 -8.95
N MET A 1218 48.06 -45.80 -9.15
CA MET A 1218 49.38 -45.51 -8.57
C MET A 1218 49.46 -44.04 -8.08
N GLU A 1219 50.55 -43.66 -7.42
CA GLU A 1219 50.67 -42.52 -6.49
C GLU A 1219 51.85 -41.57 -6.86
N LYS A 1220 51.90 -40.39 -6.22
CA LYS A 1220 53.07 -39.50 -5.96
C LYS A 1220 53.42 -38.32 -6.92
N MET A 1221 53.09 -37.12 -6.41
CA MET A 1221 54.04 -36.15 -5.78
C MET A 1221 54.85 -35.13 -6.62
N LYS A 1222 54.52 -33.85 -6.39
CA LYS A 1222 55.35 -32.61 -6.38
C LYS A 1222 56.51 -32.41 -7.39
N ILE A 1223 56.43 -31.30 -8.13
CA ILE A 1223 57.39 -30.17 -7.98
C ILE A 1223 56.58 -28.86 -7.95
N GLY A 1224 57.02 -27.88 -7.16
CA GLY A 1224 56.59 -26.48 -7.19
C GLY A 1224 57.74 -25.59 -6.70
N GLY A 1225 57.73 -24.30 -7.04
CA GLY A 1225 58.80 -23.38 -6.65
C GLY A 1225 58.35 -21.92 -6.64
N GLU A 1226 58.48 -21.27 -5.49
CA GLU A 1226 58.19 -19.86 -5.25
C GLU A 1226 59.48 -19.09 -4.92
N CYS A 1227 59.48 -17.77 -5.17
CA CYS A 1227 60.23 -16.74 -4.44
C CYS A 1227 59.35 -15.47 -4.50
N ILE A 1228 58.90 -14.89 -3.36
CA ILE A 1228 59.66 -13.96 -2.49
C ILE A 1228 59.87 -12.61 -3.24
N LYS A 1229 59.42 -11.44 -2.74
CA LYS A 1229 59.77 -10.86 -1.42
C LYS A 1229 58.83 -9.70 -0.97
N ASP A 1230 58.68 -9.56 0.37
CA ASP A 1230 58.41 -8.42 1.30
C ASP A 1230 57.60 -7.16 0.83
N ASP A 1231 56.87 -6.43 1.69
CA ASP A 1231 56.68 -6.45 3.17
C ASP A 1231 55.17 -6.50 3.53
#